data_AF-A0A8T4EWV9-F1
#
_entry.id   AF-A0A8T4EWV9-F1
#
_cell.length_a   1.000
_cell.length_b   1.000
_cell.length_c   1.000
_cell.angle_alpha   90.00
_cell.angle_beta   90.00
_cell.angle_gamma   90.00
#
_symmetry.space_group_name_H-M   'P 1'
#
loop_
_entity.id
_entity.type
_entity.pdbx_description
1 polymer ?
#
loop_
_entity_poly.entity_id
_entity_poly.type
_entity_poly.pdbx_seq_one_letter_code
_entity_poly.pdbx_strand_id
1 'polypeptide(L)'
;MRGNRHIGVYSSGAGVGPDVSVVVITYNDAARLPRALASLRAQTLRNLEIIVVDDASTDHTWRVIPRGVRYLRREVNSGGCGAPRNDGIDAASAPYVMFMDSDDELPPHACKSLLAEIERTDADFVSGQISRLYESSGRTERYYPSLFSPRRVVEGIRAEPRLFLDGFSTNKLYRVSFLREHNLRFREDLYYEDHVFTAELYSVARRFAIVPWCVYLWHRAVATCPSRTSISLRVTDLGNVRHRVAAAEAADRILRQNGLADLVGARQARFVRQDLRVYLNAVPGYDAVAVKELTSIVRPYLATMEPGVLDGAEPMLRVCANLIVADRHEDLTAAAQSLNGPRAAPRRVLRANGRTYWGDDPDPAFDITELRQAELPYTASRIRHELAEMTANGTCATLLIRTYDPYQVLDGLDVIAWFIARDERIPVVPLRQTDGSYLTEVELDLSDIALGRSGFCEPLMGFERDDGRETTDRILVSPTRRPLMVPVRGHTATLRPEGRVAVLRVAWLRMSPLHRLGRLPWARPYAKRLRALPKRLIKRAGRPKVKLAIYKQLIRFVPRDPDLVLFEADCGKGYTGHPRYIHEEVRRRGLPLRTVWSRTGGKFPKGVRTVRRTGWKHLWTMVRAGWWVDSHGMLLGYPKPPGTRYLQTWHGQGIKTVGLNSPDLRGDFPGPREEWRANVARWDALVAPSPEFERVFLPSMEYAGRVLRHGSPRCDVLVHGDATAVRRARQALEIPPDRRVLLYAPTYRDRAKFSGRSVRVDLERLAEAVSEDWVIVLRTHPVERYQVPERLRHFVRPAGSYPEINDLILASDALLTDYSSVMCDYAITGKPMIFYVDDWDDYRMIERGVYHDLPSMAPGPCVSSVEELVEALSDPRPNERYAAFRHLWHPDERGDAAARVVDAFFLGRSPEAALSDLSDLSEMRSHARDHVRRPGR
;
A
#
# COMPACT_ATOMS: atom_id res chain seq x y z
N MET A 1 -17.63 53.34 -2.34
CA MET A 1 -16.35 54.06 -2.17
C MET A 1 -15.39 53.16 -1.42
N ARG A 2 -14.17 53.01 -1.95
CA ARG A 2 -13.14 52.06 -1.51
C ARG A 2 -12.39 52.61 -0.30
N GLY A 3 -12.07 51.77 0.69
CA GLY A 3 -11.26 52.15 1.85
C GLY A 3 -10.42 51.00 2.38
N ASN A 4 -9.10 51.23 2.39
CA ASN A 4 -8.03 50.60 3.16
C ASN A 4 -7.62 49.14 2.85
N ARG A 5 -6.73 49.02 1.85
CA ARG A 5 -5.58 48.10 1.95
C ARG A 5 -4.37 48.92 2.41
N HIS A 6 -3.92 48.69 3.64
CA HIS A 6 -2.59 49.10 4.06
C HIS A 6 -1.56 48.23 3.34
N ILE A 7 -0.89 48.83 2.36
CA ILE A 7 0.34 48.30 1.76
C ILE A 7 1.46 48.77 2.70
N GLY A 8 1.97 47.87 3.51
CA GLY A 8 3.19 48.08 4.29
C GLY A 8 4.39 48.16 3.35
N VAL A 9 5.06 49.30 3.40
CA VAL A 9 6.27 49.63 2.65
C VAL A 9 7.42 48.74 3.11
N TYR A 10 7.97 47.91 2.22
CA TYR A 10 9.26 47.26 2.45
C TYR A 10 10.36 48.29 2.20
N SER A 11 11.03 48.73 3.27
CA SER A 11 12.24 49.56 3.16
C SER A 11 13.38 48.72 2.59
N SER A 12 13.79 49.03 1.36
CA SER A 12 15.03 48.57 0.77
C SER A 12 16.20 49.41 1.26
N GLY A 13 17.17 48.78 1.93
CA GLY A 13 18.58 49.20 1.91
C GLY A 13 19.14 49.89 3.16
N ALA A 14 19.68 49.09 4.11
CA ALA A 14 20.88 49.39 4.90
C ALA A 14 21.31 48.14 5.71
N GLY A 15 22.41 47.49 5.33
CA GLY A 15 23.24 46.60 6.17
C GLY A 15 22.57 45.58 7.10
N VAL A 16 21.65 44.73 6.63
CA VAL A 16 21.04 43.67 7.47
C VAL A 16 21.76 42.35 7.19
N GLY A 17 22.28 41.71 8.25
CA GLY A 17 22.89 40.38 8.18
C GLY A 17 21.94 39.29 7.65
N PRO A 18 22.44 38.06 7.42
CA PRO A 18 21.61 36.94 6.98
C PRO A 18 20.49 36.62 7.98
N ASP A 19 19.33 36.17 7.51
CA ASP A 19 18.20 35.80 8.39
C ASP A 19 18.43 34.41 9.01
N VAL A 20 18.99 33.48 8.24
CA VAL A 20 19.28 32.10 8.66
C VAL A 20 20.64 31.66 8.14
N SER A 21 21.45 31.07 9.01
CA SER A 21 22.68 30.35 8.66
C SER A 21 22.38 28.86 8.51
N VAL A 22 22.62 28.29 7.34
CA VAL A 22 22.53 26.85 7.11
C VAL A 22 23.93 26.25 7.14
N VAL A 23 24.19 25.42 8.15
CA VAL A 23 25.46 24.70 8.36
C VAL A 23 25.37 23.34 7.67
N VAL A 24 26.18 23.17 6.62
CA VAL A 24 26.33 21.93 5.87
C VAL A 24 27.62 21.24 6.28
N ILE A 25 27.53 20.07 6.90
CA ILE A 25 28.72 19.28 7.25
C ILE A 25 29.09 18.33 6.12
N THR A 26 30.38 18.12 5.89
CA THR A 26 30.86 17.24 4.83
C THR A 26 32.17 16.53 5.20
N TYR A 27 32.30 15.28 4.76
CA TYR A 27 33.56 14.54 4.76
C TYR A 27 33.58 13.54 3.60
N ASN A 28 34.52 13.73 2.67
CA ASN A 28 34.68 12.91 1.47
C ASN A 28 33.38 12.73 0.65
N ASP A 29 32.66 13.83 0.41
CA ASP A 29 31.38 13.81 -0.31
C ASP A 29 31.28 14.79 -1.49
N ALA A 30 32.37 14.94 -2.24
CA ALA A 30 32.42 15.79 -3.44
C ALA A 30 31.33 15.45 -4.47
N ALA A 31 30.83 14.20 -4.47
CA ALA A 31 29.83 13.72 -5.42
C ALA A 31 28.40 14.17 -5.10
N ARG A 32 28.01 14.31 -3.83
CA ARG A 32 26.62 14.66 -3.44
C ARG A 32 26.48 16.09 -2.96
N LEU A 33 27.53 16.69 -2.42
CA LEU A 33 27.51 18.07 -1.94
C LEU A 33 26.95 19.10 -2.95
N PRO A 34 27.21 19.02 -4.28
CA PRO A 34 26.60 19.95 -5.24
C PRO A 34 25.07 19.96 -5.24
N ARG A 35 24.45 18.80 -5.01
CA ARG A 35 22.99 18.62 -4.95
C ARG A 35 22.43 19.28 -3.69
N ALA A 36 23.07 19.01 -2.54
CA ALA A 36 22.79 19.65 -1.27
C ALA A 36 22.80 21.19 -1.40
N LEU A 37 23.90 21.75 -1.94
CA LEU A 37 24.05 23.20 -2.13
C LEU A 37 23.06 23.79 -3.15
N ALA A 38 22.69 23.03 -4.19
CA ALA A 38 21.65 23.45 -5.12
C ALA A 38 20.28 23.58 -4.45
N SER A 39 19.92 22.68 -3.52
CA SER A 39 18.67 22.77 -2.75
C SER A 39 18.61 24.02 -1.86
N LEU A 40 19.76 24.45 -1.31
CA LEU A 40 19.86 25.68 -0.52
C LEU A 40 19.72 26.93 -1.39
N ARG A 41 20.34 26.95 -2.57
CA ARG A 41 20.18 28.06 -3.53
C ARG A 41 18.77 28.16 -4.11
N ALA A 42 18.05 27.04 -4.17
CA ALA A 42 16.67 26.98 -4.59
C ALA A 42 15.68 27.41 -3.50
N GLN A 43 16.13 27.72 -2.28
CA GLN A 43 15.25 28.20 -1.22
C GLN A 43 14.56 29.51 -1.62
N THR A 44 13.30 29.62 -1.18
CA THR A 44 12.49 30.82 -1.37
C THR A 44 12.82 31.95 -0.40
N LEU A 45 13.50 31.65 0.70
CA LEU A 45 14.17 32.66 1.54
C LEU A 45 15.49 33.03 0.86
N ARG A 46 15.68 34.29 0.48
CA ARG A 46 16.85 34.74 -0.28
C ARG A 46 18.03 35.18 0.58
N ASN A 47 17.76 35.68 1.80
CA ASN A 47 18.77 36.18 2.71
C ASN A 47 19.34 35.05 3.60
N LEU A 48 19.99 34.06 2.96
CA LEU A 48 20.59 32.90 3.63
C LEU A 48 22.11 33.01 3.66
N GLU A 49 22.71 32.70 4.81
CA GLU A 49 24.13 32.35 4.90
C GLU A 49 24.29 30.83 4.74
N ILE A 50 25.17 30.40 3.84
CA ILE A 50 25.48 28.97 3.66
C ILE A 50 26.92 28.75 4.14
N ILE A 51 27.08 27.90 5.15
CA ILE A 51 28.37 27.56 5.75
C ILE A 51 28.63 26.08 5.50
N VAL A 52 29.66 25.75 4.72
CA VAL A 52 30.12 24.37 4.56
C VAL A 52 31.30 24.15 5.51
N VAL A 53 31.16 23.17 6.39
CA VAL A 53 32.22 22.75 7.32
C VAL A 53 32.73 21.38 6.90
N ASP A 54 33.97 21.35 6.43
CA ASP A 54 34.66 20.17 5.93
C ASP A 54 35.57 19.57 7.01
N ASP A 55 35.28 18.32 7.37
CA ASP A 55 36.03 17.57 8.38
C ASP A 55 37.31 16.92 7.80
N ALA A 56 38.16 17.74 7.20
CA ALA A 56 39.43 17.34 6.57
C ALA A 56 39.30 16.34 5.39
N SER A 57 38.37 16.59 4.45
CA SER A 57 38.21 15.75 3.24
C SER A 57 39.49 15.63 2.40
N THR A 58 39.63 14.47 1.74
CA THR A 58 40.75 14.10 0.86
C THR A 58 40.34 13.85 -0.60
N ASP A 59 39.05 13.93 -0.92
CA ASP A 59 38.45 13.63 -2.24
C ASP A 59 38.27 14.88 -3.14
N HIS A 60 38.96 15.98 -2.83
CA HIS A 60 38.81 17.28 -3.48
C HIS A 60 37.42 17.93 -3.32
N THR A 61 36.69 17.66 -2.24
CA THR A 61 35.43 18.35 -1.87
C THR A 61 35.51 19.88 -1.99
N TRP A 62 36.63 20.50 -1.65
CA TRP A 62 36.84 21.96 -1.80
C TRP A 62 36.63 22.49 -3.23
N ARG A 63 36.81 21.66 -4.28
CA ARG A 63 36.63 22.07 -5.68
C ARG A 63 35.18 22.24 -6.09
N VAL A 64 34.26 21.60 -5.38
CA VAL A 64 32.83 21.65 -5.72
C VAL A 64 32.06 22.72 -4.93
N ILE A 65 32.75 23.46 -4.06
CA ILE A 65 32.18 24.58 -3.32
C ILE A 65 32.00 25.77 -4.27
N PRO A 66 30.77 26.26 -4.47
CA PRO A 66 30.53 27.36 -5.38
C PRO A 66 30.77 28.72 -4.69
N ARG A 67 30.96 29.79 -5.48
CA ARG A 67 31.13 31.16 -4.96
C ARG A 67 29.93 31.58 -4.08
N GLY A 68 30.19 32.40 -3.06
CA GLY A 68 29.17 32.90 -2.13
C GLY A 68 28.76 31.91 -1.02
N VAL A 69 29.50 30.81 -0.87
CA VAL A 69 29.39 29.88 0.26
C VAL A 69 30.61 30.07 1.16
N ARG A 70 30.40 30.17 2.48
CA ARG A 70 31.49 30.21 3.45
C ARG A 70 32.01 28.80 3.66
N TYR A 71 33.30 28.58 3.46
CA TYR A 71 33.93 27.26 3.58
C TYR A 71 34.92 27.25 4.73
N LEU A 72 34.71 26.35 5.68
CA LEU A 72 35.58 26.09 6.82
C LEU A 72 36.11 24.68 6.69
N ARG A 73 37.41 24.50 6.91
CA ARG A 73 38.04 23.18 6.82
C ARG A 73 38.87 22.93 8.06
N ARG A 74 38.62 21.80 8.71
CA ARG A 74 39.44 21.32 9.82
C ARG A 74 40.77 20.77 9.32
N GLU A 75 41.81 20.89 10.13
CA GLU A 75 43.15 20.37 9.81
C GLU A 75 43.19 18.84 9.91
N VAL A 76 42.48 18.30 10.90
CA VAL A 76 42.42 16.87 11.21
C VAL A 76 40.96 16.43 11.24
N ASN A 77 40.71 15.23 10.70
CA ASN A 77 39.40 14.62 10.74
C ASN A 77 39.00 14.32 12.20
N SER A 78 37.86 14.84 12.63
CA SER A 78 37.32 14.66 13.97
C SER A 78 36.76 13.26 14.21
N GLY A 79 36.40 12.56 13.13
CA GLY A 79 35.82 11.21 13.17
C GLY A 79 34.30 11.19 13.35
N GLY A 80 33.64 12.34 13.52
CA GLY A 80 32.20 12.43 13.77
C GLY A 80 31.53 13.67 13.18
N CYS A 81 30.22 13.78 13.35
CA CYS A 81 29.45 14.92 12.84
C CYS A 81 29.37 16.09 13.85
N GLY A 82 29.68 15.85 15.13
CA GLY A 82 29.56 16.84 16.20
C GLY A 82 30.50 18.04 16.06
N ALA A 83 31.81 17.81 15.91
CA ALA A 83 32.78 18.90 15.83
C ALA A 83 32.53 19.84 14.63
N PRO A 84 32.26 19.35 13.41
CA PRO A 84 31.89 20.22 12.28
C PRO A 84 30.61 21.01 12.50
N ARG A 85 29.61 20.46 13.23
CA ARG A 85 28.39 21.20 13.59
C ARG A 85 28.70 22.31 14.60
N ASN A 86 29.56 22.05 15.58
CA ASN A 86 30.02 23.05 16.56
C ASN A 86 30.76 24.22 15.89
N ASP A 87 31.72 23.92 15.00
CA ASP A 87 32.43 24.94 14.21
C ASP A 87 31.45 25.81 13.40
N GLY A 88 30.39 25.19 12.88
CA GLY A 88 29.31 25.89 12.19
C GLY A 88 28.50 26.82 13.08
N ILE A 89 28.19 26.43 14.32
CA ILE A 89 27.53 27.29 15.31
C ILE A 89 28.38 28.52 15.63
N ASP A 90 29.70 28.33 15.78
CA ASP A 90 30.63 29.42 16.06
C ASP A 90 30.77 30.39 14.89
N ALA A 91 30.74 29.86 13.67
CA ALA A 91 30.83 30.66 12.46
C ALA A 91 29.52 31.38 12.09
N ALA A 92 28.35 30.90 12.53
CA ALA A 92 27.05 31.45 12.18
C ALA A 92 26.92 32.92 12.59
N SER A 93 26.55 33.76 11.60
CA SER A 93 26.34 35.19 11.78
C SER A 93 24.86 35.61 11.82
N ALA A 94 23.96 34.73 11.38
CA ALA A 94 22.52 34.96 11.44
C ALA A 94 21.95 34.77 12.86
N PRO A 95 20.77 35.35 13.17
CA PRO A 95 20.09 35.10 14.45
C PRO A 95 19.58 33.65 14.60
N TYR A 96 19.41 32.93 13.49
CA TYR A 96 18.92 31.55 13.48
C TYR A 96 19.86 30.61 12.71
N VAL A 97 19.96 29.35 13.15
CA VAL A 97 20.81 28.32 12.52
C VAL A 97 20.01 27.05 12.24
N MET A 98 20.32 26.38 11.13
CA MET A 98 19.80 25.06 10.74
C MET A 98 20.94 24.17 10.26
N PHE A 99 20.90 22.87 10.56
CA PHE A 99 21.92 21.90 10.14
C PHE A 99 21.45 21.06 8.95
N MET A 100 22.38 20.66 8.10
CA MET A 100 22.12 19.77 6.98
C MET A 100 23.33 18.89 6.67
N ASP A 101 23.10 17.62 6.36
CA ASP A 101 24.15 16.69 5.95
C ASP A 101 24.42 16.82 4.43
N SER A 102 25.65 16.55 3.99
CA SER A 102 26.07 16.75 2.57
C SER A 102 25.35 15.87 1.55
N ASP A 103 24.69 14.79 1.99
CA ASP A 103 23.97 13.85 1.16
C ASP A 103 22.45 14.06 1.12
N ASP A 104 21.93 15.03 1.87
CA ASP A 104 20.50 15.35 1.99
C ASP A 104 20.10 16.65 1.27
N GLU A 105 18.80 16.99 1.30
CA GLU A 105 18.26 18.18 0.63
C GLU A 105 17.16 18.87 1.47
N LEU A 106 17.02 20.19 1.30
CA LEU A 106 15.88 20.94 1.83
C LEU A 106 14.81 21.20 0.75
N PRO A 107 13.51 20.97 1.04
CA PRO A 107 12.42 21.42 0.18
C PRO A 107 12.43 22.96 -0.01
N PRO A 108 11.92 23.52 -1.14
CA PRO A 108 12.09 24.94 -1.50
C PRO A 108 11.60 25.99 -0.49
N HIS A 109 10.71 25.62 0.44
CA HIS A 109 10.12 26.51 1.43
C HIS A 109 10.56 26.21 2.87
N ALA A 110 11.54 25.32 3.08
CA ALA A 110 11.92 24.86 4.41
C ALA A 110 12.37 26.02 5.32
N CYS A 111 13.41 26.76 4.93
CA CYS A 111 13.95 27.84 5.76
C CYS A 111 12.92 28.96 5.99
N LYS A 112 12.20 29.35 4.93
CA LYS A 112 11.17 30.40 5.01
C LYS A 112 10.03 30.04 5.96
N SER A 113 9.55 28.80 5.89
CA SER A 113 8.41 28.35 6.70
C SER A 113 8.78 28.19 8.17
N LEU A 114 10.00 27.70 8.46
CA LEU A 114 10.51 27.60 9.82
C LEU A 114 10.79 28.97 10.44
N LEU A 115 11.39 29.90 9.67
CA LEU A 115 11.63 31.27 10.11
C LEU A 115 10.32 32.00 10.44
N ALA A 116 9.33 31.93 9.54
CA ALA A 116 8.03 32.53 9.79
C ALA A 116 7.35 31.96 11.03
N GLU A 117 7.57 30.68 11.36
CA GLU A 117 7.00 30.08 12.56
C GLU A 117 7.73 30.47 13.84
N ILE A 118 9.06 30.49 13.83
CA ILE A 118 9.84 30.82 15.03
C ILE A 118 9.59 32.27 15.45
N GLU A 119 9.50 33.19 14.48
CA GLU A 119 9.19 34.60 14.72
C GLU A 119 7.75 34.81 15.20
N ARG A 120 6.79 34.08 14.61
CA ARG A 120 5.37 34.18 14.99
C ARG A 120 5.09 33.67 16.40
N THR A 121 5.81 32.63 16.83
CA THR A 121 5.56 31.92 18.10
C THR A 121 6.49 32.34 19.22
N ASP A 122 7.54 33.08 18.88
CA ASP A 122 8.67 33.37 19.77
C ASP A 122 9.22 32.11 20.45
N ALA A 123 9.39 31.05 19.65
CA ALA A 123 9.90 29.77 20.13
C ALA A 123 11.44 29.78 20.27
N ASP A 124 11.97 28.90 21.12
CA ASP A 124 13.41 28.64 21.25
C ASP A 124 13.96 27.93 20.00
N PHE A 125 13.14 27.02 19.44
CA PHE A 125 13.38 26.36 18.16
C PHE A 125 12.05 25.90 17.52
N VAL A 126 12.11 25.55 16.23
CA VAL A 126 10.98 24.97 15.49
C VAL A 126 11.40 23.65 14.86
N SER A 127 10.59 22.59 15.01
CA SER A 127 10.81 21.29 14.38
C SER A 127 9.77 21.00 13.29
N GLY A 128 10.23 20.50 12.14
CA GLY A 128 9.36 20.17 11.01
C GLY A 128 9.46 18.71 10.54
N GLN A 129 8.51 18.33 9.69
CA GLN A 129 8.39 16.96 9.18
C GLN A 129 9.62 16.55 8.34
N ILE A 130 10.17 15.37 8.62
CA ILE A 130 11.19 14.71 7.79
C ILE A 130 10.51 13.78 6.78
N SER A 131 11.02 13.73 5.55
CA SER A 131 10.63 12.67 4.60
C SER A 131 11.83 11.89 4.09
N ARG A 132 11.73 10.56 4.08
CA ARG A 132 12.71 9.65 3.50
C ARG A 132 12.54 9.56 2.00
N LEU A 133 13.59 9.81 1.23
CA LEU A 133 13.63 9.59 -0.21
C LEU A 133 14.42 8.32 -0.54
N TYR A 134 13.76 7.35 -1.19
CA TYR A 134 14.38 6.08 -1.59
C TYR A 134 14.94 6.20 -3.01
N GLU A 135 16.26 6.39 -3.14
CA GLU A 135 16.91 6.69 -4.43
C GLU A 135 16.65 5.64 -5.52
N SER A 136 16.49 4.36 -5.16
CA SER A 136 16.21 3.27 -6.11
C SER A 136 14.85 3.38 -6.81
N SER A 137 13.89 4.05 -6.17
CA SER A 137 12.49 4.07 -6.61
C SER A 137 11.94 5.48 -6.84
N GLY A 138 12.63 6.51 -6.33
CA GLY A 138 12.12 7.87 -6.26
C GLY A 138 10.92 8.04 -5.29
N ARG A 139 10.59 7.02 -4.50
CA ARG A 139 9.49 7.07 -3.53
C ARG A 139 9.88 7.92 -2.32
N THR A 140 8.98 8.77 -1.88
CA THR A 140 9.11 9.55 -0.64
C THR A 140 8.16 9.02 0.44
N GLU A 141 8.62 8.95 1.69
CA GLU A 141 7.83 8.49 2.84
C GLU A 141 8.04 9.40 4.05
N ARG A 142 6.96 9.93 4.63
CA ARG A 142 7.04 10.79 5.82
C ARG A 142 7.48 9.98 7.05
N TYR A 143 8.41 10.51 7.82
CA TYR A 143 8.93 9.89 9.03
C TYR A 143 8.12 10.34 10.26
N TYR A 144 7.40 9.40 10.91
CA TYR A 144 6.49 9.68 12.04
C TYR A 144 5.51 10.86 11.83
N PRO A 145 4.62 10.78 10.82
CA PRO A 145 3.72 11.89 10.50
C PRO A 145 2.81 12.35 11.65
N SER A 146 2.45 11.45 12.57
CA SER A 146 1.63 11.78 13.75
C SER A 146 2.35 12.61 14.82
N LEU A 147 3.69 12.71 14.78
CA LEU A 147 4.43 13.61 15.68
C LEU A 147 4.33 15.07 15.23
N PHE A 148 4.31 15.30 13.92
CA PHE A 148 4.37 16.63 13.30
C PHE A 148 2.99 17.22 12.97
N SER A 149 1.91 16.45 13.14
CA SER A 149 0.54 16.88 12.88
C SER A 149 -0.31 16.84 14.15
N PRO A 150 -1.06 17.90 14.50
CA PRO A 150 -1.20 19.19 13.79
C PRO A 150 -0.04 20.18 14.10
N ARG A 151 -0.03 21.31 13.39
CA ARG A 151 0.81 22.49 13.73
C ARG A 151 0.44 22.99 15.11
N ARG A 152 1.44 23.18 16.00
CA ARG A 152 1.19 23.61 17.38
C ARG A 152 2.46 24.15 18.05
N VAL A 153 2.26 24.83 19.18
CA VAL A 153 3.32 25.24 20.11
C VAL A 153 3.25 24.32 21.33
N VAL A 154 4.41 23.91 21.84
CA VAL A 154 4.56 23.01 22.99
C VAL A 154 5.32 23.74 24.08
N GLU A 155 4.73 23.78 25.28
CA GLU A 155 5.30 24.43 26.47
C GLU A 155 6.16 23.41 27.25
N GLY A 156 7.42 23.31 26.85
CA GLY A 156 8.38 22.37 27.43
C GLY A 156 8.12 20.90 27.05
N ILE A 157 9.15 20.07 27.10
CA ILE A 157 9.06 18.66 26.70
C ILE A 157 8.07 17.85 27.56
N ARG A 158 7.81 18.28 28.80
CA ARG A 158 6.86 17.62 29.71
C ARG A 158 5.42 17.63 29.17
N ALA A 159 5.04 18.63 28.37
CA ALA A 159 3.71 18.67 27.76
C ALA A 159 3.50 17.58 26.68
N GLU A 160 4.57 17.19 25.97
CA GLU A 160 4.50 16.13 24.96
C GLU A 160 5.77 15.25 24.95
N PRO A 161 5.97 14.34 25.94
CA PRO A 161 7.19 13.54 26.05
C PRO A 161 7.47 12.63 24.84
N ARG A 162 6.43 12.30 24.05
CA ARG A 162 6.56 11.52 22.80
C ARG A 162 7.52 12.15 21.78
N LEU A 163 7.83 13.45 21.90
CA LEU A 163 8.74 14.16 21.01
C LEU A 163 10.21 13.75 21.17
N PHE A 164 10.57 12.99 22.20
CA PHE A 164 11.87 12.29 22.23
C PHE A 164 12.08 11.37 21.02
N LEU A 165 11.00 10.94 20.35
CA LEU A 165 11.08 10.21 19.07
C LEU A 165 11.68 11.03 17.92
N ASP A 166 11.65 12.36 18.00
CA ASP A 166 12.30 13.28 17.05
C ASP A 166 13.72 13.65 17.52
N GLY A 167 14.63 12.68 17.43
CA GLY A 167 16.04 12.81 17.82
C GLY A 167 16.96 13.40 16.74
N PHE A 168 16.42 14.01 15.68
CA PHE A 168 17.21 14.60 14.60
C PHE A 168 17.61 16.03 14.94
N SER A 169 18.83 16.46 14.63
CA SER A 169 19.22 17.86 14.76
C SER A 169 18.91 18.69 13.51
N THR A 170 18.73 18.03 12.36
CA THR A 170 18.69 18.67 11.03
C THR A 170 17.31 19.16 10.58
N ASN A 171 16.22 18.66 11.18
CA ASN A 171 14.85 19.07 10.84
C ASN A 171 14.36 20.28 11.63
N LYS A 172 15.29 21.03 12.24
CA LYS A 172 15.00 22.09 13.20
C LYS A 172 15.68 23.41 12.82
N LEU A 173 15.02 24.51 13.12
CA LEU A 173 15.59 25.85 13.10
C LEU A 173 15.76 26.33 14.55
N TYR A 174 16.96 26.73 14.93
CA TYR A 174 17.33 27.11 16.29
C TYR A 174 17.66 28.60 16.38
N ARG A 175 17.31 29.23 17.50
CA ARG A 175 17.80 30.57 17.83
C ARG A 175 19.25 30.49 18.31
N VAL A 176 20.16 31.21 17.66
CA VAL A 176 21.60 31.15 17.97
C VAL A 176 21.90 31.69 19.37
N SER A 177 21.20 32.75 19.80
CA SER A 177 21.35 33.29 21.16
C SER A 177 20.99 32.26 22.23
N PHE A 178 19.94 31.47 22.00
CA PHE A 178 19.50 30.41 22.90
C PHE A 178 20.53 29.27 22.97
N LEU A 179 21.08 28.83 21.83
CA LEU A 179 22.15 27.82 21.82
C LEU A 179 23.38 28.29 22.61
N ARG A 180 23.75 29.58 22.49
CA ARG A 180 24.90 30.17 23.20
C ARG A 180 24.64 30.36 24.70
N GLU A 181 23.46 30.88 25.07
CA GLU A 181 23.04 31.09 26.47
C GLU A 181 23.11 29.79 27.28
N HIS A 182 22.65 28.69 26.69
CA HIS A 182 22.62 27.38 27.34
C HIS A 182 23.85 26.50 27.04
N ASN A 183 24.85 27.02 26.32
CA ASN A 183 26.03 26.29 25.87
C ASN A 183 25.70 24.93 25.21
N LEU A 184 24.67 24.91 24.38
CA LEU A 184 24.22 23.70 23.68
C LEU A 184 25.21 23.36 22.55
N ARG A 185 25.95 22.26 22.72
CA ARG A 185 27.01 21.80 21.81
C ARG A 185 26.87 20.31 21.53
N PHE A 186 27.29 19.89 20.35
CA PHE A 186 27.35 18.47 20.02
C PHE A 186 28.56 17.83 20.71
N ARG A 187 28.35 16.66 21.31
CA ARG A 187 29.43 15.83 21.86
C ARG A 187 30.36 15.37 20.73
N GLU A 188 31.66 15.54 20.91
CA GLU A 188 32.68 15.17 19.90
C GLU A 188 33.23 13.75 20.10
N ASP A 189 32.96 13.14 21.26
CA ASP A 189 33.42 11.80 21.64
C ASP A 189 32.42 10.67 21.30
N LEU A 190 31.30 10.98 20.64
CA LEU A 190 30.21 10.05 20.34
C LEU A 190 29.72 10.17 18.89
N TYR A 191 29.38 9.04 18.26
CA TYR A 191 28.77 9.00 16.90
C TYR A 191 27.26 9.26 16.85
N TYR A 192 26.57 9.23 18.00
CA TYR A 192 25.14 9.51 18.11
C TYR A 192 24.92 10.78 18.91
N GLU A 193 25.73 11.79 18.61
CA GLU A 193 25.75 13.07 19.30
C GLU A 193 24.42 13.81 19.18
N ASP A 194 23.67 13.59 18.09
CA ASP A 194 22.33 14.15 17.89
C ASP A 194 21.34 13.74 18.97
N HIS A 195 21.43 12.51 19.47
CA HIS A 195 20.54 12.02 20.52
C HIS A 195 20.81 12.74 21.84
N VAL A 196 22.09 12.99 22.14
CA VAL A 196 22.52 13.68 23.36
C VAL A 196 22.17 15.16 23.25
N PHE A 197 22.54 15.81 22.14
CA PHE A 197 22.21 17.20 21.84
C PHE A 197 20.70 17.46 21.93
N THR A 198 19.88 16.58 21.35
CA THR A 198 18.42 16.73 21.39
C THR A 198 17.87 16.56 22.81
N ALA A 199 18.47 15.68 23.64
CA ALA A 199 18.08 15.55 25.05
C ALA A 199 18.44 16.80 25.86
N GLU A 200 19.63 17.37 25.64
CA GLU A 200 20.04 18.66 26.25
C GLU A 200 19.12 19.80 25.82
N LEU A 201 18.87 19.91 24.51
CA LEU A 201 17.95 20.88 23.92
C LEU A 201 16.57 20.85 24.60
N TYR A 202 15.95 19.66 24.65
CA TYR A 202 14.64 19.51 25.28
C TYR A 202 14.66 19.75 26.79
N SER A 203 15.82 19.56 27.44
CA SER A 203 15.94 19.76 28.89
C SER A 203 15.92 21.23 29.31
N VAL A 204 16.33 22.14 28.40
CA VAL A 204 16.42 23.58 28.69
C VAL A 204 15.38 24.43 27.93
N ALA A 205 14.80 23.91 26.83
CA ALA A 205 13.80 24.62 26.05
C ALA A 205 12.49 24.83 26.83
N ARG A 206 12.06 26.09 26.91
CA ARG A 206 10.81 26.48 27.57
C ARG A 206 9.63 26.35 26.63
N ARG A 207 9.83 26.68 25.34
CA ARG A 207 8.78 26.67 24.32
C ARG A 207 9.35 26.36 22.95
N PHE A 208 8.71 25.47 22.20
CA PHE A 208 9.07 25.19 20.82
C PHE A 208 7.85 24.92 19.94
N ALA A 209 7.97 25.13 18.63
CA ALA A 209 6.88 24.92 17.69
C ALA A 209 7.09 23.66 16.83
N ILE A 210 5.99 22.98 16.50
CA ILE A 210 5.96 21.79 15.65
C ILE A 210 5.14 22.09 14.40
N VAL A 211 5.69 21.79 13.21
CA VAL A 211 5.02 22.05 11.93
C VAL A 211 4.88 20.78 11.06
N PRO A 212 3.74 20.60 10.36
CA PRO A 212 3.45 19.38 9.58
C PRO A 212 4.11 19.36 8.20
N TRP A 213 4.72 20.47 7.77
CA TRP A 213 5.32 20.60 6.44
C TRP A 213 6.66 19.89 6.40
N CYS A 214 6.94 19.24 5.26
CA CYS A 214 8.26 18.64 5.05
C CYS A 214 9.32 19.74 4.97
N VAL A 215 10.31 19.69 5.85
CA VAL A 215 11.42 20.65 5.89
C VAL A 215 12.78 20.01 5.63
N TYR A 216 12.84 18.67 5.62
CA TYR A 216 14.09 17.93 5.43
C TYR A 216 13.83 16.66 4.60
N LEU A 217 14.58 16.47 3.51
CA LEU A 217 14.56 15.26 2.69
C LEU A 217 15.78 14.41 3.01
N TRP A 218 15.53 13.31 3.71
CA TRP A 218 16.55 12.35 4.12
C TRP A 218 16.75 11.28 3.04
N HIS A 219 17.88 11.31 2.35
CA HIS A 219 18.22 10.38 1.27
C HIS A 219 18.62 9.02 1.83
N ARG A 220 17.99 7.97 1.29
CA ARG A 220 18.35 6.58 1.58
C ARG A 220 18.96 5.93 0.35
N ALA A 221 20.29 5.83 0.37
CA ALA A 221 21.06 5.12 -0.63
C ALA A 221 20.76 3.60 -0.65
N VAL A 222 21.03 2.97 -1.79
CA VAL A 222 20.83 1.52 -1.97
C VAL A 222 21.89 0.73 -1.19
N ALA A 223 21.44 -0.20 -0.34
CA ALA A 223 22.27 -1.07 0.51
C ALA A 223 23.26 -2.01 -0.25
N THR A 224 23.32 -1.93 -1.58
CA THR A 224 24.22 -2.76 -2.40
C THR A 224 25.67 -2.26 -2.43
N CYS A 225 25.99 -1.16 -1.75
CA CYS A 225 27.35 -0.63 -1.67
C CYS A 225 27.73 -0.37 -0.19
N PRO A 226 28.49 -1.28 0.46
CA PRO A 226 28.88 -1.15 1.87
C PRO A 226 29.65 0.15 2.17
N SER A 227 30.45 0.63 1.22
CA SER A 227 31.19 1.90 1.33
C SER A 227 30.33 3.15 1.23
N ARG A 228 29.03 3.02 0.89
CA ARG A 228 28.05 4.12 0.80
C ARG A 228 26.91 4.00 1.83
N THR A 229 27.02 3.07 2.77
CA THR A 229 26.01 2.88 3.82
C THR A 229 26.36 3.79 4.99
N SER A 230 25.40 4.63 5.44
CA SER A 230 25.60 5.51 6.58
C SER A 230 26.07 4.72 7.81
N ILE A 231 26.87 5.35 8.67
CA ILE A 231 27.45 4.71 9.87
C ILE A 231 26.32 4.11 10.74
N SER A 232 25.22 4.85 10.90
CA SER A 232 24.00 4.43 11.62
C SER A 232 23.29 3.19 11.04
N LEU A 233 23.66 2.74 9.84
CA LEU A 233 23.10 1.56 9.17
C LEU A 233 24.10 0.38 9.08
N ARG A 234 25.33 0.54 9.61
CA ARG A 234 26.32 -0.55 9.76
C ARG A 234 25.96 -1.41 10.96
N VAL A 235 24.81 -2.07 10.88
CA VAL A 235 24.24 -2.88 11.96
C VAL A 235 25.09 -4.07 12.34
N THR A 236 26.05 -4.51 11.51
CA THR A 236 26.96 -5.62 11.83
C THR A 236 28.16 -5.21 12.68
N ASP A 237 28.39 -3.90 12.86
CA ASP A 237 29.46 -3.38 13.70
C ASP A 237 28.92 -3.14 15.11
N LEU A 238 29.28 -4.03 16.04
CA LEU A 238 28.82 -4.00 17.42
C LEU A 238 29.43 -2.83 18.23
N GLY A 239 30.49 -2.19 17.74
CA GLY A 239 30.98 -0.92 18.29
C GLY A 239 29.92 0.16 18.23
N ASN A 240 29.13 0.20 17.16
CA ASN A 240 28.00 1.14 17.04
C ASN A 240 26.93 0.91 18.11
N VAL A 241 26.70 -0.34 18.54
CA VAL A 241 25.75 -0.62 19.63
C VAL A 241 26.21 0.04 20.91
N ARG A 242 27.51 -0.06 21.24
CA ARG A 242 28.11 0.53 22.44
C ARG A 242 27.94 2.05 22.45
N HIS A 243 28.28 2.73 21.35
CA HIS A 243 28.08 4.18 21.25
C HIS A 243 26.61 4.59 21.41
N ARG A 244 25.68 3.76 20.92
CA ARG A 244 24.24 4.06 21.00
C ARG A 244 23.68 3.89 22.41
N VAL A 245 24.14 2.85 23.12
CA VAL A 245 23.84 2.66 24.55
C VAL A 245 24.44 3.80 25.37
N ALA A 246 25.71 4.15 25.14
CA ALA A 246 26.36 5.25 25.85
C ALA A 246 25.66 6.60 25.62
N ALA A 247 25.22 6.89 24.39
CA ALA A 247 24.44 8.09 24.09
C ALA A 247 23.07 8.08 24.79
N ALA A 248 22.42 6.91 24.91
CA ALA A 248 21.19 6.78 25.66
C ALA A 248 21.43 7.08 27.14
N GLU A 249 22.39 6.40 27.78
CA GLU A 249 22.78 6.63 29.18
C GLU A 249 23.17 8.09 29.47
N ALA A 250 23.84 8.75 28.53
CA ALA A 250 24.14 10.17 28.65
C ALA A 250 22.86 11.01 28.68
N ALA A 251 21.92 10.74 27.77
CA ALA A 251 20.61 11.40 27.76
C ALA A 251 19.79 11.13 29.04
N ASP A 252 19.80 9.89 29.58
CA ASP A 252 19.21 9.59 30.90
C ASP A 252 19.76 10.51 31.98
N ARG A 253 21.10 10.63 32.03
CA ARG A 253 21.81 11.39 33.05
C ARG A 253 21.51 12.88 32.95
N ILE A 254 21.51 13.42 31.72
CA ILE A 254 21.20 14.82 31.44
C ILE A 254 19.79 15.17 31.93
N LEU A 255 18.79 14.33 31.62
CA LEU A 255 17.43 14.57 32.08
C LEU A 255 17.34 14.55 33.62
N ARG A 256 17.99 13.59 34.28
CA ARG A 256 18.03 13.54 35.75
C ARG A 256 18.70 14.76 36.36
N GLN A 257 19.83 15.20 35.80
CA GLN A 257 20.59 16.37 36.28
C GLN A 257 19.83 17.69 36.09
N ASN A 258 18.95 17.78 35.09
CA ASN A 258 18.13 18.97 34.80
C ASN A 258 16.73 18.92 35.43
N GLY A 259 16.49 18.06 36.44
CA GLY A 259 15.20 18.00 37.14
C GLY A 259 14.05 17.40 36.33
N LEU A 260 14.37 16.55 35.33
CA LEU A 260 13.42 15.87 34.44
C LEU A 260 13.46 14.35 34.61
N ALA A 261 13.69 13.87 35.83
CA ALA A 261 13.80 12.43 36.13
C ALA A 261 12.50 11.68 35.78
N ASP A 262 11.34 12.31 35.94
CA ASP A 262 10.02 11.81 35.54
C ASP A 262 9.89 11.54 34.04
N LEU A 263 10.71 12.17 33.20
CA LEU A 263 10.69 12.01 31.74
C LEU A 263 11.68 10.96 31.21
N VAL A 264 12.52 10.39 32.09
CA VAL A 264 13.50 9.37 31.72
C VAL A 264 12.80 8.17 31.07
N GLY A 265 11.69 7.69 31.65
CA GLY A 265 10.93 6.56 31.09
C GLY A 265 10.43 6.81 29.67
N ALA A 266 9.91 8.02 29.37
CA ALA A 266 9.46 8.38 28.03
C ALA A 266 10.61 8.36 27.00
N ARG A 267 11.81 8.79 27.41
CA ARG A 267 13.00 8.77 26.56
C ARG A 267 13.59 7.35 26.43
N GLN A 268 13.54 6.52 27.47
CA GLN A 268 13.90 5.10 27.37
C GLN A 268 12.95 4.32 26.44
N ALA A 269 11.65 4.64 26.44
CA ALA A 269 10.70 4.06 25.50
C ALA A 269 11.08 4.35 24.02
N ARG A 270 11.68 5.52 23.74
CA ARG A 270 12.26 5.82 22.43
C ARG A 270 13.41 4.86 22.09
N PHE A 271 14.28 4.54 23.06
CA PHE A 271 15.39 3.61 22.84
C PHE A 271 14.88 2.24 22.41
N VAL A 272 13.90 1.67 23.14
CA VAL A 272 13.30 0.38 22.79
C VAL A 272 12.68 0.41 21.40
N ARG A 273 11.90 1.46 21.11
CA ARG A 273 11.16 1.60 19.85
C ARG A 273 12.05 1.84 18.62
N GLN A 274 13.12 2.61 18.76
CA GLN A 274 13.95 3.05 17.62
C GLN A 274 15.36 2.45 17.64
N ASP A 275 16.06 2.56 18.76
CA ASP A 275 17.48 2.22 18.82
C ASP A 275 17.71 0.72 18.88
N LEU A 276 17.06 0.06 19.83
CA LEU A 276 17.10 -1.39 19.99
C LEU A 276 16.53 -2.09 18.75
N ARG A 277 15.40 -1.59 18.21
CA ARG A 277 14.75 -2.17 17.03
C ARG A 277 15.67 -2.29 15.81
N VAL A 278 16.59 -1.35 15.60
CA VAL A 278 17.53 -1.41 14.47
C VAL A 278 18.42 -2.65 14.54
N TYR A 279 18.90 -2.99 15.73
CA TYR A 279 19.76 -4.16 15.94
C TYR A 279 18.95 -5.45 16.01
N LEU A 280 17.79 -5.44 16.67
CA LEU A 280 16.89 -6.59 16.66
C LEU A 280 16.46 -6.98 15.24
N ASN A 281 16.28 -6.01 14.34
CA ASN A 281 16.00 -6.31 12.92
C ASN A 281 17.18 -6.97 12.19
N ALA A 282 18.40 -6.93 12.73
CA ALA A 282 19.59 -7.56 12.16
C ALA A 282 19.90 -8.93 12.80
N VAL A 283 19.41 -9.18 14.03
CA VAL A 283 19.61 -10.42 14.79
C VAL A 283 19.38 -11.69 13.98
N PRO A 284 18.33 -11.84 13.13
CA PRO A 284 18.14 -13.07 12.38
C PRO A 284 19.26 -13.37 11.36
N GLY A 285 20.11 -12.40 11.06
CA GLY A 285 21.30 -12.56 10.23
C GLY A 285 22.60 -12.80 11.00
N TYR A 286 22.58 -12.76 12.34
CA TYR A 286 23.74 -12.98 13.19
C TYR A 286 23.96 -14.46 13.48
N ASP A 287 25.22 -14.82 13.78
CA ASP A 287 25.54 -16.09 14.42
C ASP A 287 25.35 -16.00 15.95
N ALA A 288 25.43 -17.14 16.64
CA ALA A 288 25.20 -17.21 18.08
C ALA A 288 26.20 -16.36 18.89
N VAL A 289 27.43 -16.19 18.41
CA VAL A 289 28.47 -15.40 19.09
C VAL A 289 28.12 -13.91 19.01
N ALA A 290 27.75 -13.43 17.83
CA ALA A 290 27.34 -12.04 17.62
C ALA A 290 26.05 -11.70 18.36
N VAL A 291 25.09 -12.64 18.47
CA VAL A 291 23.89 -12.44 19.31
C VAL A 291 24.28 -12.29 20.77
N LYS A 292 25.13 -13.17 21.30
CA LYS A 292 25.62 -13.09 22.69
C LYS A 292 26.38 -11.80 22.98
N GLU A 293 27.21 -11.34 22.05
CA GLU A 293 27.92 -10.08 22.20
C GLU A 293 26.94 -8.89 22.21
N LEU A 294 25.97 -8.85 21.29
CA LEU A 294 24.92 -7.83 21.28
C LEU A 294 24.16 -7.80 22.61
N THR A 295 23.71 -8.95 23.11
CA THR A 295 22.96 -9.01 24.37
C THR A 295 23.80 -8.56 25.55
N SER A 296 25.09 -8.91 25.61
CA SER A 296 26.00 -8.47 26.66
C SER A 296 26.17 -6.94 26.74
N ILE A 297 26.07 -6.25 25.60
CA ILE A 297 26.18 -4.79 25.53
C ILE A 297 24.87 -4.11 25.97
N VAL A 298 23.74 -4.65 25.53
CA VAL A 298 22.42 -4.01 25.70
C VAL A 298 21.78 -4.34 27.05
N ARG A 299 21.98 -5.55 27.57
CA ARG A 299 21.36 -6.06 28.80
C ARG A 299 21.58 -5.15 30.02
N PRO A 300 22.80 -4.64 30.31
CA PRO A 300 23.01 -3.75 31.45
C PRO A 300 22.14 -2.50 31.41
N TYR A 301 21.99 -1.89 30.24
CA TYR A 301 21.17 -0.70 30.07
C TYR A 301 19.67 -1.00 30.20
N LEU A 302 19.19 -2.12 29.64
CA LEU A 302 17.79 -2.56 29.83
C LEU A 302 17.44 -2.74 31.32
N ALA A 303 18.39 -3.23 32.13
CA ALA A 303 18.19 -3.39 33.57
C ALA A 303 18.08 -2.07 34.35
N THR A 304 18.46 -0.93 33.74
CA THR A 304 18.32 0.41 34.34
C THR A 304 17.04 1.14 33.94
N MET A 305 16.17 0.49 33.16
CA MET A 305 14.95 1.13 32.68
C MET A 305 13.92 1.34 33.80
N GLU A 306 13.21 2.47 33.72
CA GLU A 306 12.11 2.78 34.64
C GLU A 306 11.00 1.72 34.50
N PRO A 307 10.29 1.39 35.61
CA PRO A 307 9.17 0.45 35.56
C PRO A 307 8.11 0.85 34.52
N GLY A 308 7.53 -0.12 33.81
CA GLY A 308 6.50 0.12 32.79
C GLY A 308 7.02 0.50 31.40
N VAL A 309 8.31 0.83 31.23
CA VAL A 309 8.88 1.18 29.90
C VAL A 309 8.77 0.01 28.91
N LEU A 310 9.12 -1.20 29.35
CA LEU A 310 9.00 -2.40 28.51
C LEU A 310 7.55 -2.83 28.32
N ASP A 311 6.70 -2.64 29.33
CA ASP A 311 5.28 -3.00 29.28
C ASP A 311 4.53 -2.20 28.20
N GLY A 312 4.86 -0.91 28.04
CA GLY A 312 4.30 -0.05 26.99
C GLY A 312 4.90 -0.23 25.59
N ALA A 313 5.85 -1.15 25.38
CA ALA A 313 6.45 -1.39 24.07
C ALA A 313 5.57 -2.27 23.16
N GLU A 314 5.77 -2.21 21.83
CA GLU A 314 5.12 -3.12 20.87
C GLU A 314 5.35 -4.58 21.30
N PRO A 315 4.35 -5.48 21.21
CA PRO A 315 4.42 -6.81 21.83
C PRO A 315 5.71 -7.59 21.49
N MET A 316 6.10 -7.65 20.22
CA MET A 316 7.33 -8.36 19.84
C MET A 316 8.62 -7.63 20.25
N LEU A 317 8.60 -6.31 20.41
CA LEU A 317 9.74 -5.58 20.98
C LEU A 317 9.88 -5.85 22.48
N ARG A 318 8.76 -5.89 23.20
CA ARG A 318 8.69 -6.28 24.62
C ARG A 318 9.24 -7.70 24.81
N VAL A 319 8.76 -8.66 24.03
CA VAL A 319 9.26 -10.05 24.02
C VAL A 319 10.78 -10.07 23.79
N CYS A 320 11.28 -9.44 22.73
CA CYS A 320 12.72 -9.43 22.44
C CYS A 320 13.55 -8.77 23.55
N ALA A 321 13.10 -7.64 24.12
CA ALA A 321 13.80 -6.97 25.21
C ALA A 321 13.86 -7.85 26.47
N ASN A 322 12.75 -8.49 26.84
CA ASN A 322 12.70 -9.39 27.99
C ASN A 322 13.52 -10.67 27.76
N LEU A 323 13.61 -11.20 26.53
CA LEU A 323 14.51 -12.31 26.20
C LEU A 323 15.99 -11.93 26.35
N ILE A 324 16.36 -10.66 26.09
CA ILE A 324 17.71 -10.14 26.37
C ILE A 324 17.96 -10.10 27.88
N VAL A 325 17.00 -9.60 28.66
CA VAL A 325 17.11 -9.53 30.13
C VAL A 325 17.22 -10.92 30.75
N ALA A 326 16.44 -11.88 30.24
CA ALA A 326 16.44 -13.28 30.64
C ALA A 326 17.61 -14.11 30.08
N ASP A 327 18.49 -13.52 29.26
CA ASP A 327 19.65 -14.19 28.65
C ASP A 327 19.30 -15.38 27.74
N ARG A 328 18.12 -15.35 27.07
CA ARG A 328 17.60 -16.42 26.20
C ARG A 328 17.90 -16.14 24.71
N HIS A 329 19.12 -16.44 24.26
CA HIS A 329 19.63 -16.00 22.92
C HIS A 329 18.99 -16.72 21.72
N GLU A 330 18.69 -18.02 21.85
CA GLU A 330 18.05 -18.77 20.76
C GLU A 330 16.62 -18.26 20.52
N ASP A 331 15.87 -18.11 21.60
CA ASP A 331 14.52 -17.55 21.59
C ASP A 331 14.49 -16.13 21.07
N LEU A 332 15.49 -15.30 21.44
CA LEU A 332 15.65 -13.95 20.90
C LEU A 332 15.77 -13.97 19.37
N THR A 333 16.54 -14.91 18.83
CA THR A 333 16.72 -15.05 17.38
C THR A 333 15.40 -15.42 16.69
N ALA A 334 14.66 -16.36 17.27
CA ALA A 334 13.36 -16.77 16.76
C ALA A 334 12.32 -15.64 16.84
N ALA A 335 12.25 -14.91 17.96
CA ALA A 335 11.34 -13.77 18.15
C ALA A 335 11.68 -12.59 17.24
N ALA A 336 12.98 -12.31 17.01
CA ALA A 336 13.43 -11.23 16.14
C ALA A 336 13.01 -11.41 14.67
N GLN A 337 12.76 -12.64 14.23
CA GLN A 337 12.22 -12.93 12.89
C GLN A 337 10.76 -12.46 12.72
N SER A 338 10.03 -12.23 13.81
CA SER A 338 8.67 -11.67 13.78
C SER A 338 8.66 -10.14 13.67
N LEU A 339 9.81 -9.47 13.83
CA LEU A 339 9.92 -8.01 13.76
C LEU A 339 10.00 -7.49 12.31
N ASN A 340 10.58 -8.26 11.39
CA ASN A 340 10.75 -7.86 9.99
C ASN A 340 9.67 -8.48 9.10
N GLY A 341 9.43 -7.87 7.94
CA GLY A 341 8.57 -8.47 6.91
C GLY A 341 9.33 -9.46 6.01
N PRO A 342 8.80 -10.67 5.74
CA PRO A 342 7.56 -11.23 6.32
C PRO A 342 7.77 -11.71 7.77
N ARG A 343 6.76 -11.48 8.62
CA ARG A 343 6.81 -11.75 10.05
C ARG A 343 6.58 -13.23 10.30
N ALA A 344 7.58 -13.92 10.85
CA ALA A 344 7.43 -15.33 11.23
C ALA A 344 6.50 -15.49 12.45
N ALA A 345 5.70 -16.56 12.47
CA ALA A 345 5.00 -16.95 13.68
C ALA A 345 6.00 -17.41 14.78
N PRO A 346 5.59 -17.40 16.06
CA PRO A 346 6.34 -18.06 17.14
C PRO A 346 6.51 -19.57 16.87
N ARG A 347 7.49 -20.20 17.51
CA ARG A 347 7.57 -21.68 17.52
C ARG A 347 6.45 -22.27 18.38
N ARG A 348 6.12 -21.61 19.49
CA ARG A 348 5.12 -22.02 20.49
C ARG A 348 4.47 -20.80 21.10
N VAL A 349 3.21 -20.95 21.49
CA VAL A 349 2.47 -19.97 22.28
C VAL A 349 1.66 -20.68 23.36
N LEU A 350 1.50 -20.02 24.51
CA LEU A 350 0.58 -20.45 25.55
C LEU A 350 -0.68 -19.61 25.49
N ARG A 351 -1.85 -20.24 25.48
CA ARG A 351 -3.14 -19.55 25.61
C ARG A 351 -3.74 -19.86 26.97
N ALA A 352 -3.91 -18.85 27.81
CA ALA A 352 -4.46 -18.98 29.16
C ALA A 352 -5.32 -17.76 29.51
N ASN A 353 -6.49 -17.97 30.13
CA ASN A 353 -7.40 -16.91 30.58
C ASN A 353 -7.71 -15.84 29.51
N GLY A 354 -7.94 -16.26 28.26
CA GLY A 354 -8.25 -15.35 27.15
C GLY A 354 -7.04 -14.56 26.60
N ARG A 355 -5.84 -14.77 27.13
CA ARG A 355 -4.59 -14.15 26.66
C ARG A 355 -3.72 -15.14 25.89
N THR A 356 -2.81 -14.61 25.09
CA THR A 356 -1.83 -15.37 24.32
C THR A 356 -0.43 -14.88 24.65
N TYR A 357 0.44 -15.79 25.06
CA TYR A 357 1.81 -15.53 25.48
C TYR A 357 2.80 -16.19 24.51
N TRP A 358 3.90 -15.51 24.22
CA TRP A 358 5.00 -16.06 23.44
C TRP A 358 5.77 -17.09 24.29
N GLY A 359 5.95 -18.32 23.79
CA GLY A 359 6.59 -19.39 24.55
C GLY A 359 5.58 -20.27 25.31
N ASP A 360 5.96 -20.75 26.49
CA ASP A 360 5.24 -21.79 27.23
C ASP A 360 4.72 -21.31 28.59
N ASP A 361 5.00 -20.07 28.97
CA ASP A 361 4.77 -19.50 30.29
C ASP A 361 3.84 -18.28 30.24
N PRO A 362 2.91 -18.10 31.20
CA PRO A 362 1.95 -17.01 31.21
C PRO A 362 2.53 -15.71 31.81
N ASP A 363 3.78 -15.39 31.51
CA ASP A 363 4.45 -14.18 31.99
C ASP A 363 3.97 -12.95 31.18
N PRO A 364 3.47 -11.87 31.82
CA PRO A 364 3.11 -10.63 31.15
C PRO A 364 4.22 -10.04 30.25
N ALA A 365 5.50 -10.29 30.57
CA ALA A 365 6.65 -9.91 29.76
C ALA A 365 6.62 -10.50 28.34
N PHE A 366 5.91 -11.61 28.15
CA PHE A 366 5.75 -12.32 26.90
C PHE A 366 4.31 -12.27 26.34
N ASP A 367 3.42 -11.45 26.88
CA ASP A 367 2.06 -11.29 26.37
C ASP A 367 2.09 -10.75 24.92
N ILE A 368 1.42 -11.43 23.99
CA ILE A 368 1.28 -11.06 22.59
C ILE A 368 -0.19 -11.01 22.14
N THR A 369 -1.13 -10.91 23.10
CA THR A 369 -2.58 -10.91 22.85
C THR A 369 -2.99 -9.84 21.85
N GLU A 370 -2.38 -8.65 21.92
CA GLU A 370 -2.63 -7.52 20.99
C GLU A 370 -2.30 -7.83 19.53
N LEU A 371 -1.51 -8.87 19.24
CA LEU A 371 -1.25 -9.27 17.85
C LEU A 371 -2.45 -9.97 17.20
N ARG A 372 -3.40 -10.50 18.00
CA ARG A 372 -4.62 -11.20 17.57
C ARG A 372 -4.35 -12.29 16.50
N GLN A 373 -3.16 -12.91 16.52
CA GLN A 373 -2.75 -13.87 15.49
C GLN A 373 -3.58 -15.15 15.49
N ALA A 374 -4.07 -15.57 16.66
CA ALA A 374 -4.95 -16.73 16.82
C ALA A 374 -6.37 -16.51 16.25
N GLU A 375 -6.75 -15.28 15.96
CA GLU A 375 -8.08 -14.90 15.47
C GLU A 375 -8.09 -14.56 13.98
N LEU A 376 -6.94 -14.73 13.32
CA LEU A 376 -6.84 -14.52 11.89
C LEU A 376 -7.67 -15.58 11.15
N PRO A 377 -8.28 -15.21 10.01
CA PRO A 377 -8.88 -16.20 9.12
C PRO A 377 -7.79 -17.15 8.61
N TYR A 378 -8.15 -18.39 8.26
CA TYR A 378 -7.22 -19.46 7.86
C TYR A 378 -6.26 -19.00 6.75
N THR A 379 -6.78 -18.29 5.73
CA THR A 379 -5.96 -17.78 4.61
C THR A 379 -4.98 -16.65 4.99
N ALA A 380 -5.11 -16.09 6.19
CA ALA A 380 -4.20 -15.09 6.74
C ALA A 380 -3.39 -15.60 7.95
N SER A 381 -3.73 -16.78 8.49
CA SER A 381 -3.02 -17.42 9.58
C SER A 381 -1.56 -17.68 9.22
N ARG A 382 -0.70 -17.62 10.24
CA ARG A 382 0.74 -17.79 10.09
C ARG A 382 1.19 -19.12 10.68
N ILE A 383 1.94 -19.85 9.87
CA ILE A 383 2.59 -21.09 10.26
C ILE A 383 4.10 -20.90 10.08
N ARG A 384 4.89 -21.44 11.00
CA ARG A 384 6.35 -21.27 10.98
C ARG A 384 6.99 -22.51 10.36
N HIS A 385 7.83 -22.29 9.34
CA HIS A 385 8.61 -23.36 8.71
C HIS A 385 10.11 -23.07 8.86
N GLU A 386 10.87 -24.04 9.37
CA GLU A 386 12.32 -23.97 9.52
C GLU A 386 13.00 -25.11 8.78
N LEU A 387 14.03 -24.80 8.01
CA LEU A 387 14.88 -25.82 7.38
C LEU A 387 15.81 -26.42 8.43
N ALA A 388 15.62 -27.70 8.75
CA ALA A 388 16.49 -28.46 9.64
C ALA A 388 17.72 -28.97 8.88
N GLU A 389 17.49 -29.65 7.75
CA GLU A 389 18.54 -30.25 6.94
C GLU A 389 18.33 -30.01 5.45
N MET A 390 19.43 -30.04 4.71
CA MET A 390 19.42 -29.90 3.26
C MET A 390 20.67 -30.55 2.68
N THR A 391 20.45 -31.48 1.75
CA THR A 391 21.49 -32.24 1.04
C THR A 391 21.20 -32.21 -0.47
N ALA A 392 22.20 -32.55 -1.29
CA ALA A 392 22.02 -32.68 -2.74
C ALA A 392 22.51 -34.05 -3.20
N ASN A 393 21.75 -34.66 -4.12
CA ASN A 393 22.17 -35.82 -4.87
C ASN A 393 21.82 -35.61 -6.36
N GLY A 394 22.83 -35.41 -7.20
CA GLY A 394 22.62 -35.10 -8.62
C GLY A 394 21.84 -33.79 -8.80
N THR A 395 20.71 -33.83 -9.50
CA THR A 395 19.80 -32.70 -9.74
C THR A 395 18.79 -32.48 -8.61
N CYS A 396 18.69 -33.43 -7.68
CA CYS A 396 17.73 -33.42 -6.58
C CYS A 396 18.33 -32.81 -5.32
N ALA A 397 17.59 -31.91 -4.67
CA ALA A 397 17.86 -31.44 -3.33
C ALA A 397 16.85 -32.02 -2.36
N THR A 398 17.31 -32.72 -1.32
CA THR A 398 16.45 -33.20 -0.23
C THR A 398 16.46 -32.16 0.87
N LEU A 399 15.27 -31.71 1.27
CA LEU A 399 15.05 -30.69 2.31
C LEU A 399 14.27 -31.31 3.45
N LEU A 400 14.79 -31.21 4.67
CA LEU A 400 14.07 -31.58 5.87
C LEU A 400 13.55 -30.30 6.55
N ILE A 401 12.23 -30.13 6.56
CA ILE A 401 11.56 -28.92 7.03
C ILE A 401 10.76 -29.25 8.28
N ARG A 402 10.99 -28.50 9.35
CA ARG A 402 10.20 -28.54 10.57
C ARG A 402 9.14 -27.45 10.55
N THR A 403 7.90 -27.81 10.75
CA THR A 403 6.73 -26.92 10.75
C THR A 403 6.16 -26.82 12.17
N TYR A 404 6.01 -25.59 12.66
CA TYR A 404 5.38 -25.28 13.93
C TYR A 404 4.04 -24.59 13.67
N ASP A 405 3.00 -25.12 14.29
CA ASP A 405 1.63 -24.59 14.24
C ASP A 405 1.23 -24.04 15.62
N PRO A 406 1.74 -22.86 16.02
CA PRO A 406 1.55 -22.35 17.37
C PRO A 406 0.07 -22.10 17.70
N TYR A 407 -0.75 -21.78 16.70
CA TYR A 407 -2.16 -21.45 16.90
C TYR A 407 -3.11 -22.60 16.61
N GLN A 408 -2.58 -23.82 16.39
CA GLN A 408 -3.36 -25.03 16.12
C GLN A 408 -4.32 -24.86 14.92
N VAL A 409 -3.83 -24.18 13.88
CA VAL A 409 -4.58 -23.89 12.65
C VAL A 409 -4.77 -25.15 11.80
N LEU A 410 -3.88 -26.14 11.95
CA LEU A 410 -3.90 -27.42 11.25
C LEU A 410 -4.55 -28.53 12.07
N ASP A 411 -4.78 -28.32 13.37
CA ASP A 411 -5.24 -29.38 14.26
C ASP A 411 -6.68 -29.80 13.95
N GLY A 412 -6.93 -31.12 13.92
CA GLY A 412 -8.24 -31.69 13.59
C GLY A 412 -8.73 -31.48 12.15
N LEU A 413 -7.86 -31.03 11.22
CA LEU A 413 -8.20 -30.81 9.82
C LEU A 413 -7.51 -31.81 8.89
N ASP A 414 -8.27 -32.36 7.94
CA ASP A 414 -7.71 -33.06 6.77
C ASP A 414 -7.16 -32.01 5.79
N VAL A 415 -5.85 -31.75 5.88
CA VAL A 415 -5.15 -30.80 5.01
C VAL A 415 -4.21 -31.50 4.05
N ILE A 416 -4.18 -30.99 2.81
CA ILE A 416 -3.18 -31.38 1.82
C ILE A 416 -2.01 -30.40 1.92
N ALA A 417 -0.82 -30.91 2.20
CA ALA A 417 0.38 -30.10 2.28
C ALA A 417 1.14 -30.07 0.95
N TRP A 418 1.69 -28.91 0.63
CA TRP A 418 2.43 -28.66 -0.60
C TRP A 418 3.73 -27.94 -0.32
N PHE A 419 4.79 -28.32 -1.02
CA PHE A 419 5.98 -27.50 -1.20
C PHE A 419 5.90 -26.80 -2.55
N ILE A 420 6.03 -25.48 -2.56
CA ILE A 420 5.88 -24.65 -3.76
C ILE A 420 7.23 -24.06 -4.11
N ALA A 421 7.76 -24.46 -5.27
CA ALA A 421 8.94 -23.86 -5.87
C ALA A 421 8.58 -23.25 -7.23
N ARG A 422 8.44 -21.93 -7.25
CA ARG A 422 8.04 -21.15 -8.43
C ARG A 422 6.63 -21.52 -8.90
N ASP A 423 6.49 -22.29 -9.98
CA ASP A 423 5.21 -22.67 -10.59
C ASP A 423 4.89 -24.16 -10.28
N GLU A 424 5.85 -24.90 -9.70
CA GLU A 424 5.69 -26.31 -9.33
C GLU A 424 5.13 -26.42 -7.91
N ARG A 425 4.13 -27.29 -7.74
CA ARG A 425 3.56 -27.68 -6.44
C ARG A 425 3.83 -29.17 -6.22
N ILE A 426 4.66 -29.47 -5.24
CA ILE A 426 5.09 -30.82 -4.88
C ILE A 426 4.24 -31.27 -3.67
N PRO A 427 3.45 -32.34 -3.77
CA PRO A 427 2.70 -32.86 -2.62
C PRO A 427 3.68 -33.41 -1.59
N VAL A 428 3.43 -33.14 -0.32
CA VAL A 428 4.30 -33.57 0.77
C VAL A 428 3.46 -34.12 1.93
N VAL A 429 4.08 -34.96 2.76
CA VAL A 429 3.41 -35.58 3.92
C VAL A 429 4.12 -35.13 5.20
N PRO A 430 3.54 -34.18 5.97
CA PRO A 430 4.07 -33.78 7.25
C PRO A 430 3.84 -34.86 8.31
N LEU A 431 4.91 -35.30 8.98
CA LEU A 431 4.88 -36.30 10.04
C LEU A 431 4.90 -35.63 11.42
N ARG A 432 3.86 -35.82 12.22
CA ARG A 432 3.75 -35.24 13.55
C ARG A 432 4.84 -35.79 14.48
N GLN A 433 5.45 -34.90 15.26
CA GLN A 433 6.52 -35.18 16.22
C GLN A 433 5.97 -35.14 17.65
N THR A 434 6.75 -35.64 18.62
CA THR A 434 6.36 -35.68 20.04
C THR A 434 6.22 -34.31 20.69
N ASP A 435 6.93 -33.30 20.17
CA ASP A 435 6.85 -31.90 20.59
C ASP A 435 5.68 -31.13 19.97
N GLY A 436 4.81 -31.82 19.21
CA GLY A 436 3.66 -31.24 18.52
C GLY A 436 3.97 -30.57 17.18
N SER A 437 5.24 -30.44 16.79
CA SER A 437 5.63 -29.96 15.47
C SER A 437 5.47 -31.04 14.40
N TYR A 438 5.64 -30.67 13.12
CA TYR A 438 5.63 -31.61 12.00
C TYR A 438 6.98 -31.60 11.29
N LEU A 439 7.45 -32.77 10.90
CA LEU A 439 8.65 -32.93 10.08
C LEU A 439 8.24 -33.34 8.67
N THR A 440 8.74 -32.63 7.67
CA THR A 440 8.43 -32.88 6.26
C THR A 440 9.72 -33.04 5.50
N GLU A 441 9.88 -34.19 4.86
CA GLU A 441 10.92 -34.39 3.85
C GLU A 441 10.38 -33.95 2.48
N VAL A 442 11.18 -33.17 1.75
CA VAL A 442 10.86 -32.68 0.42
C VAL A 442 11.99 -33.04 -0.52
N GLU A 443 11.67 -33.79 -1.56
CA GLU A 443 12.58 -34.01 -2.68
C GLU A 443 12.28 -32.98 -3.78
N LEU A 444 13.28 -32.14 -4.06
CA LEU A 444 13.19 -31.08 -5.04
C LEU A 444 14.14 -31.36 -6.21
N ASP A 445 13.62 -31.93 -7.30
CA ASP A 445 14.38 -32.03 -8.54
C ASP A 445 14.35 -30.68 -9.29
N LEU A 446 15.51 -30.01 -9.32
CA LEU A 446 15.61 -28.72 -10.00
C LEU A 446 15.60 -28.83 -11.53
N SER A 447 15.66 -30.04 -12.09
CA SER A 447 15.50 -30.27 -13.53
C SER A 447 14.04 -30.23 -13.99
N ASP A 448 13.09 -30.48 -13.08
CA ASP A 448 11.65 -30.37 -13.35
C ASP A 448 11.17 -28.92 -13.32
N ILE A 449 11.88 -28.04 -12.61
CA ILE A 449 11.56 -26.62 -12.58
C ILE A 449 12.00 -25.96 -13.89
N ALA A 450 11.08 -25.23 -14.54
CA ALA A 450 11.36 -24.52 -15.78
C ALA A 450 12.33 -23.33 -15.62
N LEU A 451 13.64 -23.55 -15.49
CA LEU A 451 14.65 -22.52 -15.24
C LEU A 451 14.85 -21.56 -16.44
N GLY A 452 14.61 -20.27 -16.19
CA GLY A 452 14.95 -19.20 -17.14
C GLY A 452 16.47 -18.93 -17.21
N ARG A 453 16.88 -17.92 -17.99
CA ARG A 453 18.32 -17.58 -18.14
C ARG A 453 19.04 -17.26 -16.82
N SER A 454 18.35 -16.61 -15.92
CA SER A 454 18.77 -16.29 -14.56
C SER A 454 17.52 -15.95 -13.80
N GLY A 455 17.48 -16.29 -12.53
CA GLY A 455 16.31 -15.99 -11.71
C GLY A 455 16.47 -16.53 -10.31
N PHE A 456 15.42 -16.34 -9.54
CA PHE A 456 15.30 -16.91 -8.22
C PHE A 456 13.82 -17.16 -7.91
N CYS A 457 13.57 -18.07 -6.99
CA CYS A 457 12.31 -18.16 -6.28
C CYS A 457 12.59 -18.29 -4.77
N GLU A 458 11.62 -17.92 -3.97
CA GLU A 458 11.57 -18.13 -2.53
C GLU A 458 10.55 -19.24 -2.32
N PRO A 459 10.96 -20.49 -2.03
CA PRO A 459 10.01 -21.57 -1.86
C PRO A 459 9.08 -21.33 -0.67
N LEU A 460 7.87 -21.87 -0.77
CA LEU A 460 6.82 -21.77 0.24
C LEU A 460 6.40 -23.18 0.69
N MET A 461 6.03 -23.30 1.95
CA MET A 461 5.21 -24.42 2.42
C MET A 461 3.76 -23.94 2.44
N GLY A 462 2.85 -24.80 2.00
CA GLY A 462 1.42 -24.50 1.93
C GLY A 462 0.55 -25.64 2.43
N PHE A 463 -0.63 -25.29 2.94
CA PHE A 463 -1.63 -26.22 3.45
C PHE A 463 -2.99 -25.85 2.88
N GLU A 464 -3.61 -26.80 2.20
CA GLU A 464 -4.92 -26.66 1.55
C GLU A 464 -5.96 -27.49 2.31
N ARG A 465 -7.10 -26.87 2.61
CA ARG A 465 -8.26 -27.56 3.19
C ARG A 465 -9.10 -28.21 2.11
N ASP A 466 -9.96 -29.14 2.51
CA ASP A 466 -11.02 -29.75 1.69
C ASP A 466 -11.91 -28.73 0.95
N ASP A 467 -12.14 -27.55 1.53
CA ASP A 467 -12.90 -26.45 0.95
C ASP A 467 -12.12 -25.60 -0.08
N GLY A 468 -10.85 -25.94 -0.35
CA GLY A 468 -9.96 -25.27 -1.30
C GLY A 468 -9.32 -23.97 -0.80
N ARG A 469 -9.45 -23.63 0.49
CA ARG A 469 -8.69 -22.52 1.09
C ARG A 469 -7.26 -22.95 1.38
N GLU A 470 -6.34 -22.03 1.14
CA GLU A 470 -4.91 -22.28 1.29
C GLU A 470 -4.28 -21.22 2.20
N THR A 471 -3.35 -21.67 3.06
CA THR A 471 -2.36 -20.80 3.69
C THR A 471 -0.97 -21.19 3.22
N THR A 472 -0.08 -20.21 3.09
CA THR A 472 1.30 -20.42 2.65
C THR A 472 2.25 -19.48 3.38
N ASP A 473 3.38 -20.01 3.85
CA ASP A 473 4.42 -19.23 4.50
C ASP A 473 5.82 -19.61 3.98
N ARG A 474 6.77 -18.70 4.20
CA ARG A 474 8.16 -18.87 3.74
C ARG A 474 8.93 -19.80 4.67
N ILE A 475 9.93 -20.46 4.11
CA ILE A 475 10.83 -21.33 4.86
C ILE A 475 12.01 -20.51 5.39
N LEU A 476 12.18 -20.51 6.70
CA LEU A 476 13.28 -19.89 7.42
C LEU A 476 14.50 -20.82 7.41
N VAL A 477 15.69 -20.24 7.30
CA VAL A 477 16.96 -20.97 7.23
C VAL A 477 17.96 -20.26 8.13
N SER A 478 18.85 -21.02 8.77
CA SER A 478 19.97 -20.41 9.51
C SER A 478 20.81 -19.52 8.58
N PRO A 479 21.15 -18.28 8.99
CA PRO A 479 21.96 -17.37 8.17
C PRO A 479 23.38 -17.90 7.93
N THR A 480 23.91 -18.74 8.83
CA THR A 480 25.23 -19.36 8.72
C THR A 480 25.22 -20.63 7.86
N ARG A 481 24.05 -21.07 7.39
CA ARG A 481 23.94 -22.27 6.54
C ARG A 481 24.71 -22.05 5.24
N ARG A 482 25.65 -22.95 4.95
CA ARG A 482 26.41 -22.91 3.70
C ARG A 482 25.47 -23.08 2.50
N PRO A 483 25.66 -22.30 1.41
CA PRO A 483 24.92 -22.50 0.18
C PRO A 483 25.09 -23.94 -0.34
N LEU A 484 23.98 -24.59 -0.66
CA LEU A 484 23.98 -25.87 -1.34
C LEU A 484 23.95 -25.62 -2.84
N MET A 485 24.97 -26.11 -3.55
CA MET A 485 25.01 -26.07 -5.01
C MET A 485 24.36 -27.33 -5.58
N VAL A 486 23.45 -27.15 -6.54
CA VAL A 486 22.76 -28.25 -7.22
C VAL A 486 23.03 -28.14 -8.72
N PRO A 487 23.73 -29.10 -9.34
CA PRO A 487 23.99 -29.09 -10.76
C PRO A 487 22.71 -29.36 -11.54
N VAL A 488 22.38 -28.49 -12.50
CA VAL A 488 21.25 -28.69 -13.43
C VAL A 488 21.77 -28.50 -14.85
N ARG A 489 21.27 -29.26 -15.83
CA ARG A 489 21.80 -29.20 -17.20
C ARG A 489 21.78 -27.76 -17.75
N GLY A 490 22.98 -27.24 -18.01
CA GLY A 490 23.16 -25.89 -18.55
C GLY A 490 22.86 -24.75 -17.56
N HIS A 491 22.72 -25.02 -16.26
CA HIS A 491 22.53 -24.02 -15.20
C HIS A 491 23.41 -24.32 -13.97
N THR A 492 23.71 -23.30 -13.20
CA THR A 492 24.17 -23.44 -11.81
C THR A 492 23.02 -23.00 -10.92
N ALA A 493 22.48 -23.91 -10.12
CA ALA A 493 21.46 -23.61 -9.13
C ALA A 493 22.06 -23.66 -7.72
N THR A 494 21.55 -22.81 -6.84
CA THR A 494 22.02 -22.66 -5.46
C THR A 494 20.85 -22.45 -4.53
N LEU A 495 20.80 -23.22 -3.45
CA LEU A 495 19.89 -23.04 -2.33
C LEU A 495 20.69 -22.37 -1.20
N ARG A 496 20.23 -21.21 -0.75
CA ARG A 496 20.96 -20.41 0.25
C ARG A 496 20.03 -19.54 1.09
N PRO A 497 20.42 -19.17 2.31
CA PRO A 497 19.73 -18.11 3.04
C PRO A 497 19.85 -16.78 2.29
N GLU A 498 18.79 -15.98 2.29
CA GLU A 498 18.79 -14.63 1.74
C GLU A 498 17.95 -13.66 2.59
N GLY A 499 18.38 -12.41 2.62
CA GLY A 499 17.63 -11.31 3.22
C GLY A 499 17.76 -11.23 4.74
N ARG A 500 17.14 -10.21 5.33
CA ARG A 500 17.27 -9.90 6.77
C ARG A 500 16.63 -10.92 7.71
N VAL A 501 15.73 -11.76 7.18
CA VAL A 501 15.01 -12.80 7.95
C VAL A 501 15.60 -14.19 7.68
N ALA A 502 16.64 -14.27 6.83
CA ALA A 502 17.28 -15.52 6.39
C ALA A 502 16.27 -16.54 5.81
N VAL A 503 15.56 -16.17 4.75
CA VAL A 503 14.62 -17.08 4.07
C VAL A 503 15.34 -17.96 3.05
N LEU A 504 14.84 -19.17 2.81
CA LEU A 504 15.35 -20.06 1.77
C LEU A 504 15.16 -19.42 0.40
N ARG A 505 16.25 -19.33 -0.37
CA ARG A 505 16.21 -18.86 -1.76
C ARG A 505 16.84 -19.90 -2.67
N VAL A 506 16.10 -20.28 -3.71
CA VAL A 506 16.61 -21.04 -4.86
C VAL A 506 16.97 -20.04 -5.94
N ALA A 507 18.25 -19.91 -6.26
CA ALA A 507 18.74 -19.01 -7.30
C ALA A 507 19.45 -19.80 -8.40
N TRP A 508 19.26 -19.42 -9.66
CA TRP A 508 19.88 -20.09 -10.80
C TRP A 508 20.44 -19.12 -11.83
N LEU A 509 21.46 -19.60 -12.55
CA LEU A 509 22.09 -18.89 -13.67
C LEU A 509 22.43 -19.86 -14.80
N ARG A 510 22.02 -19.54 -16.04
CA ARG A 510 22.29 -20.36 -17.21
C ARG A 510 23.76 -20.27 -17.63
N MET A 511 24.40 -21.44 -17.66
CA MET A 511 25.74 -21.67 -18.14
C MET A 511 25.74 -21.68 -19.68
N SER A 512 26.02 -20.54 -20.31
CA SER A 512 26.27 -20.49 -21.76
C SER A 512 27.76 -20.65 -22.08
N PRO A 513 28.16 -21.18 -23.26
CA PRO A 513 29.54 -21.12 -23.74
C PRO A 513 30.09 -19.68 -23.75
N LEU A 514 29.23 -18.70 -24.01
CA LEU A 514 29.49 -17.26 -23.92
C LEU A 514 29.65 -16.71 -22.49
N HIS A 515 29.28 -17.45 -21.43
CA HIS A 515 29.56 -17.08 -20.03
C HIS A 515 30.97 -17.55 -19.62
N ARG A 516 31.45 -18.66 -20.20
CA ARG A 516 32.88 -19.03 -20.16
C ARG A 516 33.75 -18.04 -20.95
N LEU A 517 33.29 -17.56 -22.11
CA LEU A 517 33.94 -16.49 -22.89
C LEU A 517 33.73 -15.07 -22.34
N GLY A 518 32.66 -14.82 -21.57
CA GLY A 518 32.32 -13.52 -20.99
C GLY A 518 33.19 -13.10 -19.79
N ARG A 519 34.11 -13.98 -19.38
CA ARG A 519 35.27 -13.65 -18.53
C ARG A 519 36.42 -13.01 -19.32
N LEU A 520 36.35 -12.98 -20.66
CA LEU A 520 37.27 -12.26 -21.53
C LEU A 520 36.63 -10.92 -21.99
N PRO A 521 37.23 -9.76 -21.73
CA PRO A 521 36.63 -8.43 -21.95
C PRO A 521 36.18 -8.13 -23.39
N TRP A 522 36.78 -8.79 -24.39
CA TRP A 522 36.67 -8.41 -25.81
C TRP A 522 35.42 -8.95 -26.55
N ALA A 523 34.74 -9.99 -26.04
CA ALA A 523 33.65 -10.65 -26.77
C ALA A 523 32.21 -10.18 -26.39
N ARG A 524 32.07 -9.32 -25.37
CA ARG A 524 30.77 -8.79 -24.89
C ARG A 524 29.93 -8.00 -25.93
N PRO A 525 30.49 -7.24 -26.88
CA PRO A 525 29.69 -6.43 -27.83
C PRO A 525 28.97 -7.29 -28.89
N TYR A 526 29.62 -8.36 -29.36
CA TYR A 526 29.17 -9.16 -30.50
C TYR A 526 27.96 -10.04 -30.18
N ALA A 527 27.97 -10.68 -29.00
CA ALA A 527 26.85 -11.48 -28.50
C ALA A 527 25.57 -10.66 -28.25
N LYS A 528 25.71 -9.34 -28.05
CA LYS A 528 24.59 -8.40 -27.85
C LYS A 528 23.90 -8.03 -29.17
N ARG A 529 24.65 -7.95 -30.29
CA ARG A 529 24.14 -7.61 -31.63
C ARG A 529 23.34 -8.75 -32.27
N LEU A 530 23.81 -9.99 -32.20
CA LEU A 530 23.13 -11.15 -32.81
C LEU A 530 21.79 -11.51 -32.11
N ARG A 531 21.64 -11.19 -30.81
CA ARG A 531 20.40 -11.39 -30.04
C ARG A 531 19.27 -10.40 -30.38
N ALA A 532 19.53 -9.37 -31.19
CA ALA A 532 18.62 -8.24 -31.40
C ALA A 532 17.79 -8.31 -32.69
N LEU A 533 18.15 -9.16 -33.66
CA LEU A 533 17.59 -9.12 -35.03
C LEU A 533 16.11 -9.60 -35.14
N PRO A 534 15.70 -10.79 -34.65
CA PRO A 534 14.30 -11.23 -34.73
C PRO A 534 13.38 -10.42 -33.79
N LYS A 535 13.92 -10.01 -32.62
CA LYS A 535 13.20 -9.20 -31.63
C LYS A 535 12.87 -7.81 -32.15
N ARG A 536 13.70 -7.22 -33.02
CA ARG A 536 13.44 -5.89 -33.60
C ARG A 536 12.26 -5.90 -34.56
N LEU A 537 12.09 -6.94 -35.38
CA LEU A 537 10.97 -7.07 -36.34
C LEU A 537 9.63 -7.33 -35.64
N ILE A 538 9.58 -8.29 -34.70
CA ILE A 538 8.38 -8.59 -33.91
C ILE A 538 7.96 -7.36 -33.07
N LYS A 539 8.93 -6.63 -32.51
CA LYS A 539 8.69 -5.40 -31.75
C LYS A 539 8.23 -4.23 -32.64
N ARG A 540 8.54 -4.24 -33.94
CA ARG A 540 8.09 -3.24 -34.93
C ARG A 540 6.64 -3.48 -35.34
N ALA A 541 6.26 -4.73 -35.60
CA ALA A 541 4.87 -5.14 -35.89
C ALA A 541 3.93 -5.00 -34.67
N GLY A 542 4.48 -5.09 -33.45
CA GLY A 542 3.71 -4.89 -32.22
C GLY A 542 3.39 -3.42 -31.86
N ARG A 543 3.88 -2.43 -32.62
CA ARG A 543 3.69 -0.99 -32.31
C ARG A 543 2.22 -0.57 -32.46
N PRO A 544 1.66 0.22 -31.52
CA PRO A 544 0.26 0.67 -31.57
C PRO A 544 -0.14 1.34 -32.89
N LYS A 545 0.70 2.22 -33.44
CA LYS A 545 0.44 2.92 -34.71
C LYS A 545 0.30 1.95 -35.90
N VAL A 546 1.11 0.89 -35.97
CA VAL A 546 1.06 -0.12 -37.04
C VAL A 546 -0.20 -0.95 -36.93
N LYS A 547 -0.54 -1.39 -35.72
CA LYS A 547 -1.79 -2.11 -35.44
C LYS A 547 -3.02 -1.29 -35.83
N LEU A 548 -3.02 0.00 -35.50
CA LEU A 548 -4.12 0.91 -35.86
C LEU A 548 -4.23 1.09 -37.38
N ALA A 549 -3.12 1.25 -38.09
CA ALA A 549 -3.13 1.36 -39.55
C ALA A 549 -3.71 0.10 -40.21
N ILE A 550 -3.26 -1.09 -39.78
CA ILE A 550 -3.80 -2.37 -40.27
C ILE A 550 -5.29 -2.50 -39.92
N TYR A 551 -5.66 -2.18 -38.68
CA TYR A 551 -7.07 -2.20 -38.25
C TYR A 551 -7.96 -1.32 -39.14
N LYS A 552 -7.53 -0.09 -39.44
CA LYS A 552 -8.28 0.84 -40.32
C LYS A 552 -8.47 0.28 -41.73
N GLN A 553 -7.54 -0.52 -42.25
CA GLN A 553 -7.73 -1.21 -43.52
C GLN A 553 -8.69 -2.38 -43.38
N LEU A 554 -8.53 -3.22 -42.35
CA LEU A 554 -9.37 -4.39 -42.14
C LEU A 554 -10.85 -4.06 -41.94
N ILE A 555 -11.20 -2.95 -41.29
CA ILE A 555 -12.60 -2.55 -41.12
C ILE A 555 -13.30 -2.16 -42.43
N ARG A 556 -12.55 -1.87 -43.51
CA ARG A 556 -13.11 -1.51 -44.82
C ARG A 556 -13.45 -2.73 -45.68
N PHE A 557 -12.69 -3.82 -45.53
CA PHE A 557 -12.74 -4.96 -46.46
C PHE A 557 -13.22 -6.26 -45.83
N VAL A 558 -13.08 -6.43 -44.51
CA VAL A 558 -13.50 -7.67 -43.86
C VAL A 558 -15.01 -7.61 -43.61
N PRO A 559 -15.81 -8.65 -43.94
CA PRO A 559 -17.25 -8.66 -43.63
C PRO A 559 -17.50 -8.79 -42.12
N ARG A 560 -18.63 -8.27 -41.63
CA ARG A 560 -19.08 -8.42 -40.24
C ARG A 560 -19.78 -9.77 -40.05
N ASP A 561 -19.62 -10.29 -38.86
CA ASP A 561 -20.22 -11.53 -38.39
C ASP A 561 -21.39 -11.12 -37.47
N PRO A 562 -22.64 -11.18 -37.96
CA PRO A 562 -23.81 -10.68 -37.23
C PRO A 562 -24.07 -11.47 -35.94
N ASP A 563 -23.49 -12.67 -35.82
CA ASP A 563 -23.67 -13.53 -34.65
C ASP A 563 -22.52 -13.37 -33.63
N LEU A 564 -21.53 -12.50 -33.88
CA LEU A 564 -20.37 -12.33 -33.02
C LEU A 564 -20.49 -11.07 -32.13
N VAL A 565 -20.42 -11.29 -30.81
CA VAL A 565 -20.47 -10.22 -29.79
C VAL A 565 -19.16 -10.13 -29.04
N LEU A 566 -18.58 -8.93 -28.98
CA LEU A 566 -17.41 -8.61 -28.15
C LEU A 566 -17.86 -7.85 -26.89
N PHE A 567 -17.65 -8.49 -25.73
CA PHE A 567 -17.89 -7.90 -24.41
C PHE A 567 -16.60 -7.38 -23.78
N GLU A 568 -16.70 -6.27 -23.06
CA GLU A 568 -15.63 -5.76 -22.20
C GLU A 568 -16.18 -5.05 -20.96
N ALA A 569 -15.54 -5.28 -19.80
CA ALA A 569 -15.80 -4.54 -18.58
C ALA A 569 -14.49 -4.08 -17.91
N ASP A 570 -14.51 -2.88 -17.31
CA ASP A 570 -13.35 -2.25 -16.65
C ASP A 570 -12.05 -2.40 -17.48
N CYS A 571 -12.12 -2.01 -18.76
CA CYS A 571 -11.00 -2.14 -19.70
C CYS A 571 -10.38 -3.56 -19.78
N GLY A 572 -11.21 -4.58 -19.63
CA GLY A 572 -10.85 -6.00 -19.68
C GLY A 572 -10.22 -6.55 -18.39
N LYS A 573 -10.35 -5.86 -17.26
CA LYS A 573 -9.78 -6.34 -15.98
C LYS A 573 -10.59 -7.44 -15.30
N GLY A 574 -11.86 -7.62 -15.65
CA GLY A 574 -12.71 -8.61 -15.01
C GLY A 574 -14.00 -8.93 -15.77
N TYR A 575 -14.66 -9.99 -15.32
CA TYR A 575 -15.99 -10.40 -15.72
C TYR A 575 -17.00 -9.85 -14.70
N THR A 576 -17.46 -8.61 -14.91
CA THR A 576 -18.29 -7.86 -13.95
C THR A 576 -19.08 -6.74 -14.63
N GLY A 577 -19.85 -5.97 -13.85
CA GLY A 577 -20.62 -4.80 -14.31
C GLY A 577 -21.79 -5.18 -15.24
N HIS A 578 -22.45 -4.17 -15.82
CA HIS A 578 -23.58 -4.39 -16.72
C HIS A 578 -23.27 -5.38 -17.88
N PRO A 579 -22.07 -5.36 -18.52
CA PRO A 579 -21.74 -6.30 -19.59
C PRO A 579 -21.81 -7.77 -19.16
N ARG A 580 -21.49 -8.10 -17.90
CA ARG A 580 -21.61 -9.46 -17.37
C ARG A 580 -23.05 -9.94 -17.37
N TYR A 581 -23.97 -9.17 -16.81
CA TYR A 581 -25.36 -9.59 -16.64
C TYR A 581 -26.10 -9.63 -17.99
N ILE A 582 -25.77 -8.73 -18.92
CA ILE A 582 -26.24 -8.82 -20.31
C ILE A 582 -25.73 -10.11 -20.97
N HIS A 583 -24.45 -10.44 -20.79
CA HIS A 583 -23.87 -11.67 -21.33
C HIS A 583 -24.51 -12.94 -20.74
N GLU A 584 -24.74 -12.96 -19.42
CA GLU A 584 -25.41 -14.08 -18.74
C GLU A 584 -26.84 -14.25 -19.24
N GLU A 585 -27.56 -13.16 -19.45
CA GLU A 585 -28.93 -13.20 -20.00
C GLU A 585 -28.98 -13.70 -21.44
N VAL A 586 -28.05 -13.24 -22.30
CA VAL A 586 -27.89 -13.76 -23.68
C VAL A 586 -27.66 -15.27 -23.67
N ARG A 587 -26.81 -15.77 -22.75
CA ARG A 587 -26.54 -17.20 -22.61
C ARG A 587 -27.71 -17.97 -22.03
N ARG A 588 -28.39 -17.43 -21.03
CA ARG A 588 -29.56 -18.04 -20.37
C ARG A 588 -30.69 -18.30 -21.36
N ARG A 589 -30.91 -17.37 -22.30
CA ARG A 589 -31.92 -17.48 -23.36
C ARG A 589 -31.49 -18.35 -24.54
N GLY A 590 -30.24 -18.80 -24.60
CA GLY A 590 -29.73 -19.61 -25.71
C GLY A 590 -29.73 -18.89 -27.06
N LEU A 591 -29.56 -17.56 -27.07
CA LEU A 591 -29.51 -16.81 -28.32
C LEU A 591 -28.35 -17.33 -29.20
N PRO A 592 -28.49 -17.39 -30.53
CA PRO A 592 -27.49 -17.92 -31.45
C PRO A 592 -26.27 -16.97 -31.62
N LEU A 593 -25.85 -16.30 -30.55
CA LEU A 593 -24.76 -15.34 -30.52
C LEU A 593 -23.50 -15.98 -29.93
N ARG A 594 -22.42 -15.94 -30.69
CA ARG A 594 -21.08 -16.30 -30.20
C ARG A 594 -20.49 -15.14 -29.41
N THR A 595 -20.31 -15.33 -28.12
CA THR A 595 -19.78 -14.29 -27.23
C THR A 595 -18.27 -14.44 -27.01
N VAL A 596 -17.56 -13.31 -26.99
CA VAL A 596 -16.12 -13.23 -26.73
C VAL A 596 -15.85 -12.08 -25.77
N TRP A 597 -14.99 -12.30 -24.78
CA TRP A 597 -14.60 -11.30 -23.79
C TRP A 597 -13.19 -10.77 -24.01
N SER A 598 -13.02 -9.46 -23.90
CA SER A 598 -11.70 -8.81 -23.84
C SER A 598 -11.08 -8.94 -22.45
N ARG A 599 -9.80 -9.31 -22.38
CA ARG A 599 -9.06 -9.56 -21.14
C ARG A 599 -7.68 -8.91 -21.12
N THR A 600 -7.42 -8.10 -20.11
CA THR A 600 -6.10 -7.55 -19.75
C THR A 600 -5.49 -8.32 -18.58
N GLY A 601 -6.32 -8.78 -17.65
CA GLY A 601 -6.01 -9.55 -16.45
C GLY A 601 -7.29 -10.11 -15.81
N GLY A 602 -7.21 -10.66 -14.60
CA GLY A 602 -8.39 -11.14 -13.84
C GLY A 602 -8.83 -12.59 -14.14
N LYS A 603 -9.60 -13.16 -13.22
CA LYS A 603 -10.21 -14.50 -13.35
C LYS A 603 -11.51 -14.39 -14.13
N PHE A 604 -11.70 -15.29 -15.10
CA PHE A 604 -12.93 -15.43 -15.88
C PHE A 604 -13.51 -16.83 -15.65
N PRO A 605 -14.83 -17.01 -15.62
CA PRO A 605 -15.44 -18.32 -15.43
C PRO A 605 -15.00 -19.33 -16.51
N LYS A 606 -14.92 -20.62 -16.14
CA LYS A 606 -14.66 -21.71 -17.10
C LYS A 606 -15.73 -21.69 -18.20
N GLY A 607 -15.31 -21.88 -19.45
CA GLY A 607 -16.20 -21.85 -20.62
C GLY A 607 -16.47 -20.46 -21.22
N VAL A 608 -16.01 -19.36 -20.61
CA VAL A 608 -16.06 -18.03 -21.24
C VAL A 608 -14.88 -17.85 -22.20
N ARG A 609 -15.15 -17.63 -23.49
CA ARG A 609 -14.11 -17.40 -24.49
C ARG A 609 -13.50 -16.00 -24.30
N THR A 610 -12.19 -15.94 -24.10
CA THR A 610 -11.48 -14.66 -23.90
C THR A 610 -10.42 -14.40 -24.97
N VAL A 611 -10.14 -13.12 -25.23
CA VAL A 611 -9.05 -12.64 -26.09
C VAL A 611 -8.25 -11.58 -25.35
N ARG A 612 -6.93 -11.58 -25.51
CA ARG A 612 -6.07 -10.60 -24.83
C ARG A 612 -6.28 -9.19 -25.41
N ARG A 613 -6.73 -8.23 -24.60
CA ARG A 613 -6.92 -6.82 -24.98
C ARG A 613 -5.65 -6.28 -25.64
N THR A 614 -5.80 -5.49 -26.71
CA THR A 614 -4.72 -4.98 -27.59
C THR A 614 -3.93 -6.04 -28.39
N GLY A 615 -4.21 -7.34 -28.21
CA GLY A 615 -3.64 -8.43 -29.01
C GLY A 615 -4.25 -8.50 -30.41
N TRP A 616 -3.58 -9.20 -31.34
CA TRP A 616 -4.09 -9.37 -32.70
C TRP A 616 -5.44 -10.08 -32.76
N LYS A 617 -5.65 -11.13 -31.94
CA LYS A 617 -6.95 -11.80 -31.82
C LYS A 617 -8.06 -10.86 -31.33
N HIS A 618 -7.76 -9.94 -30.42
CA HIS A 618 -8.70 -8.94 -29.95
C HIS A 618 -9.05 -7.94 -31.07
N LEU A 619 -8.05 -7.39 -31.76
CA LEU A 619 -8.28 -6.48 -32.89
C LEU A 619 -9.07 -7.16 -34.02
N TRP A 620 -8.75 -8.42 -34.33
CA TRP A 620 -9.50 -9.21 -35.31
C TRP A 620 -10.95 -9.43 -34.89
N THR A 621 -11.20 -9.68 -33.61
CA THR A 621 -12.55 -9.82 -33.06
C THR A 621 -13.31 -8.50 -33.13
N MET A 622 -12.68 -7.38 -32.75
CA MET A 622 -13.25 -6.04 -32.88
C MET A 622 -13.63 -5.72 -34.33
N VAL A 623 -12.76 -6.07 -35.29
CA VAL A 623 -13.08 -5.98 -36.72
C VAL A 623 -14.33 -6.83 -36.97
N ARG A 624 -14.27 -8.15 -36.86
CA ARG A 624 -15.36 -9.06 -37.28
C ARG A 624 -16.69 -8.88 -36.56
N ALA A 625 -16.73 -8.46 -35.30
CA ALA A 625 -17.93 -8.49 -34.47
C ALA A 625 -19.05 -7.59 -35.03
N GLY A 626 -20.25 -8.15 -35.17
CA GLY A 626 -21.48 -7.40 -35.43
C GLY A 626 -21.89 -6.54 -34.23
N TRP A 627 -21.46 -6.90 -33.02
CA TRP A 627 -21.88 -6.25 -31.78
C TRP A 627 -20.73 -5.99 -30.81
N TRP A 628 -20.69 -4.78 -30.26
CA TRP A 628 -19.81 -4.40 -29.16
C TRP A 628 -20.64 -4.04 -27.93
N VAL A 629 -20.26 -4.56 -26.76
CA VAL A 629 -20.86 -4.21 -25.46
C VAL A 629 -19.75 -3.86 -24.49
N ASP A 630 -19.78 -2.65 -23.93
CA ASP A 630 -18.75 -2.17 -22.99
C ASP A 630 -19.28 -1.21 -21.93
N SER A 631 -18.49 -0.97 -20.87
CA SER A 631 -18.83 -0.12 -19.70
C SER A 631 -17.95 1.11 -19.50
N HIS A 632 -16.74 1.16 -20.06
CA HIS A 632 -15.75 2.23 -19.78
C HIS A 632 -15.17 2.86 -21.05
N GLY A 633 -15.24 2.15 -22.18
CA GLY A 633 -14.74 2.56 -23.48
C GLY A 633 -13.92 1.45 -24.14
N MET A 634 -14.41 0.98 -25.30
CA MET A 634 -13.58 0.23 -26.24
C MET A 634 -12.37 1.08 -26.67
N LEU A 635 -11.24 0.41 -26.96
CA LEU A 635 -9.92 1.03 -27.21
C LEU A 635 -10.02 2.43 -27.86
N LEU A 636 -9.61 3.45 -27.11
CA LEU A 636 -9.61 4.85 -27.56
C LEU A 636 -8.76 4.99 -28.83
N GLY A 637 -9.24 5.82 -29.78
CA GLY A 637 -8.59 6.06 -31.07
C GLY A 637 -8.80 4.97 -32.15
N TYR A 638 -9.44 3.84 -31.81
CA TYR A 638 -9.88 2.84 -32.80
C TYR A 638 -11.31 3.15 -33.29
N PRO A 639 -11.52 3.41 -34.59
CA PRO A 639 -12.86 3.72 -35.11
C PRO A 639 -13.78 2.49 -35.04
N LYS A 640 -15.09 2.72 -34.85
CA LYS A 640 -16.09 1.65 -34.93
C LYS A 640 -16.20 1.15 -36.38
N PRO A 641 -16.14 -0.16 -36.65
CA PRO A 641 -16.35 -0.67 -37.99
C PRO A 641 -17.77 -0.37 -38.50
N PRO A 642 -17.93 -0.04 -39.79
CA PRO A 642 -19.27 0.09 -40.39
C PRO A 642 -20.08 -1.20 -40.23
N GLY A 643 -21.36 -1.07 -39.89
CA GLY A 643 -22.29 -2.19 -39.66
C GLY A 643 -22.17 -2.87 -38.28
N THR A 644 -21.20 -2.49 -37.45
CA THR A 644 -21.13 -2.93 -36.04
C THR A 644 -22.03 -2.07 -35.17
N ARG A 645 -22.86 -2.68 -34.33
CA ARG A 645 -23.69 -2.00 -33.32
C ARG A 645 -22.98 -1.97 -31.96
N TYR A 646 -22.88 -0.81 -31.34
CA TYR A 646 -22.16 -0.59 -30.08
C TYR A 646 -23.12 -0.13 -28.97
N LEU A 647 -23.32 -0.99 -27.97
CA LEU A 647 -23.96 -0.69 -26.70
C LEU A 647 -22.93 -0.21 -25.68
N GLN A 648 -23.03 1.05 -25.27
CA GLN A 648 -22.35 1.57 -24.10
C GLN A 648 -23.24 1.39 -22.87
N THR A 649 -22.70 0.82 -21.81
CA THR A 649 -23.45 0.53 -20.57
C THR A 649 -23.08 1.47 -19.43
N TRP A 650 -21.98 2.21 -19.58
CA TRP A 650 -21.35 2.94 -18.48
C TRP A 650 -21.11 2.02 -17.26
N HIS A 651 -20.86 2.58 -16.07
CA HIS A 651 -20.45 1.80 -14.90
C HIS A 651 -21.05 2.30 -13.57
N GLY A 652 -22.21 2.95 -13.63
CA GLY A 652 -22.99 3.32 -12.45
C GLY A 652 -23.66 4.68 -12.53
N GLN A 653 -24.16 5.15 -11.39
CA GLN A 653 -24.86 6.43 -11.28
C GLN A 653 -23.88 7.62 -11.33
N GLY A 654 -24.32 8.71 -11.97
CA GLY A 654 -23.51 9.91 -12.19
C GLY A 654 -23.47 10.84 -10.98
N ILE A 655 -22.78 10.48 -9.90
CA ILE A 655 -22.67 11.33 -8.69
C ILE A 655 -21.58 12.41 -8.85
N LYS A 656 -20.45 12.02 -9.42
CA LYS A 656 -19.28 12.88 -9.64
C LYS A 656 -19.39 13.53 -10.99
N THR A 657 -18.78 14.71 -11.16
CA THR A 657 -18.77 15.33 -12.49
C THR A 657 -17.98 14.48 -13.49
N VAL A 658 -18.59 14.24 -14.66
CA VAL A 658 -18.06 13.36 -15.72
C VAL A 658 -18.10 14.07 -17.08
N GLY A 659 -17.40 13.50 -18.07
CA GLY A 659 -17.38 14.04 -19.43
C GLY A 659 -16.88 15.49 -19.46
N LEU A 660 -17.57 16.32 -20.24
CA LEU A 660 -17.24 17.74 -20.42
C LEU A 660 -17.38 18.57 -19.14
N ASN A 661 -18.06 18.03 -18.12
CA ASN A 661 -18.20 18.67 -16.81
C ASN A 661 -17.05 18.31 -15.86
N SER A 662 -16.14 17.41 -16.22
CA SER A 662 -14.97 17.05 -15.41
C SER A 662 -13.88 18.14 -15.46
N PRO A 663 -13.09 18.36 -14.38
CA PRO A 663 -12.05 19.39 -14.34
C PRO A 663 -11.06 19.34 -15.52
N ASP A 664 -10.69 18.13 -15.95
CA ASP A 664 -9.75 17.88 -17.05
C ASP A 664 -10.29 18.34 -18.42
N LEU A 665 -11.62 18.47 -18.56
CA LEU A 665 -12.31 18.83 -19.80
C LEU A 665 -13.11 20.14 -19.72
N ARG A 666 -13.14 20.80 -18.55
CA ARG A 666 -13.76 22.12 -18.34
C ARG A 666 -13.00 23.26 -19.02
N GLY A 667 -11.71 23.10 -19.29
CA GLY A 667 -10.90 24.10 -20.00
C GLY A 667 -11.17 24.11 -21.51
N ASP A 668 -10.93 25.25 -22.16
CA ASP A 668 -11.05 25.41 -23.62
C ASP A 668 -9.83 24.81 -24.36
N PHE A 669 -9.64 23.50 -24.20
CA PHE A 669 -8.68 22.73 -24.98
C PHE A 669 -9.43 21.98 -26.10
N PRO A 670 -9.42 22.49 -27.36
CA PRO A 670 -10.25 21.92 -28.43
C PRO A 670 -9.91 20.45 -28.74
N GLY A 671 -8.63 20.05 -28.69
CA GLY A 671 -8.19 18.68 -29.01
C GLY A 671 -8.79 17.58 -28.12
N PRO A 672 -8.62 17.63 -26.78
CA PRO A 672 -9.21 16.64 -25.87
C PRO A 672 -10.75 16.55 -25.95
N ARG A 673 -11.44 17.68 -26.16
CA ARG A 673 -12.91 17.71 -26.29
C ARG A 673 -13.38 17.06 -27.61
N GLU A 674 -12.69 17.31 -28.71
CA GLU A 674 -12.98 16.64 -30.00
C GLU A 674 -12.72 15.14 -29.95
N GLU A 675 -11.61 14.70 -29.34
CA GLU A 675 -11.35 13.27 -29.17
C GLU A 675 -12.42 12.63 -28.28
N TRP A 676 -12.86 13.32 -27.23
CA TRP A 676 -13.98 12.88 -26.39
C TRP A 676 -15.29 12.71 -27.18
N ARG A 677 -15.68 13.74 -27.94
CA ARG A 677 -16.88 13.70 -28.82
C ARG A 677 -16.80 12.57 -29.84
N ALA A 678 -15.65 12.38 -30.47
CA ALA A 678 -15.41 11.29 -31.41
C ALA A 678 -15.56 9.90 -30.74
N ASN A 679 -15.24 9.78 -29.46
CA ASN A 679 -15.43 8.54 -28.71
C ASN A 679 -16.91 8.27 -28.41
N VAL A 680 -17.66 9.29 -27.99
CA VAL A 680 -19.11 9.22 -27.70
C VAL A 680 -19.91 8.94 -28.97
N ALA A 681 -19.53 9.55 -30.10
CA ALA A 681 -20.19 9.36 -31.39
C ALA A 681 -20.14 7.91 -31.92
N ARG A 682 -19.33 7.03 -31.30
CA ARG A 682 -19.32 5.60 -31.64
C ARG A 682 -20.52 4.84 -31.07
N TRP A 683 -21.19 5.35 -30.04
CA TRP A 683 -22.24 4.63 -29.32
C TRP A 683 -23.55 4.64 -30.12
N ASP A 684 -24.09 3.46 -30.43
CA ASP A 684 -25.41 3.34 -31.09
C ASP A 684 -26.55 3.30 -30.06
N ALA A 685 -26.25 2.82 -28.85
CA ALA A 685 -27.17 2.86 -27.73
C ALA A 685 -26.42 3.05 -26.41
N LEU A 686 -27.07 3.70 -25.45
CA LEU A 686 -26.59 3.89 -24.08
C LEU A 686 -27.58 3.30 -23.08
N VAL A 687 -27.13 2.46 -22.15
CA VAL A 687 -27.96 2.07 -20.99
C VAL A 687 -28.06 3.24 -20.02
N ALA A 688 -29.28 3.60 -19.63
CA ALA A 688 -29.55 4.59 -18.61
C ALA A 688 -30.22 3.94 -17.39
N PRO A 689 -29.58 3.98 -16.21
CA PRO A 689 -30.16 3.45 -14.98
C PRO A 689 -31.44 4.15 -14.52
N SER A 690 -31.55 5.47 -14.75
CA SER A 690 -32.63 6.29 -14.18
C SER A 690 -32.83 7.61 -14.93
N PRO A 691 -33.97 8.30 -14.72
CA PRO A 691 -34.19 9.66 -15.23
C PRO A 691 -33.14 10.66 -14.72
N GLU A 692 -32.69 10.50 -13.47
CA GLU A 692 -31.66 11.36 -12.89
C GLU A 692 -30.31 11.18 -13.59
N PHE A 693 -29.95 9.94 -13.92
CA PHE A 693 -28.77 9.68 -14.74
C PHE A 693 -28.87 10.40 -16.10
N GLU A 694 -30.02 10.34 -16.77
CA GLU A 694 -30.21 11.04 -18.05
C GLU A 694 -30.02 12.54 -17.93
N ARG A 695 -30.59 13.14 -16.87
CA ARG A 695 -30.54 14.58 -16.60
C ARG A 695 -29.11 15.12 -16.47
N VAL A 696 -28.23 14.37 -15.80
CA VAL A 696 -26.84 14.81 -15.55
C VAL A 696 -25.86 14.28 -16.61
N PHE A 697 -26.03 13.04 -17.05
CA PHE A 697 -25.05 12.34 -17.87
C PHE A 697 -25.13 12.74 -19.34
N LEU A 698 -26.33 12.77 -19.93
CA LEU A 698 -26.49 13.03 -21.38
C LEU A 698 -25.91 14.39 -21.78
N PRO A 699 -26.20 15.51 -21.07
CA PRO A 699 -25.60 16.80 -21.38
C PRO A 699 -24.08 16.79 -21.21
N SER A 700 -23.56 16.10 -20.18
CA SER A 700 -22.12 16.02 -19.91
C SER A 700 -21.34 15.28 -21.01
N MET A 701 -22.03 14.43 -21.77
CA MET A 701 -21.46 13.66 -22.88
C MET A 701 -21.81 14.23 -24.25
N GLU A 702 -22.69 15.23 -24.33
CA GLU A 702 -23.33 15.68 -25.59
C GLU A 702 -23.94 14.49 -26.38
N TYR A 703 -24.50 13.49 -25.68
CA TYR A 703 -25.06 12.30 -26.32
C TYR A 703 -26.54 12.52 -26.67
N ALA A 704 -26.86 12.43 -27.96
CA ALA A 704 -28.22 12.54 -28.50
C ALA A 704 -28.70 11.24 -29.18
N GLY A 705 -27.99 10.13 -28.98
CA GLY A 705 -28.35 8.83 -29.56
C GLY A 705 -29.44 8.08 -28.78
N ARG A 706 -29.67 6.81 -29.14
CA ARG A 706 -30.70 5.98 -28.51
C ARG A 706 -30.36 5.66 -27.05
N VAL A 707 -31.27 5.95 -26.13
CA VAL A 707 -31.13 5.62 -24.70
C VAL A 707 -32.05 4.45 -24.34
N LEU A 708 -31.51 3.48 -23.59
CA LEU A 708 -32.23 2.31 -23.08
C LEU A 708 -32.44 2.48 -21.57
N ARG A 709 -33.53 3.15 -21.19
CA ARG A 709 -33.91 3.37 -19.78
C ARG A 709 -34.70 2.20 -19.24
N HIS A 710 -33.99 1.17 -18.81
CA HIS A 710 -34.57 -0.07 -18.30
C HIS A 710 -34.04 -0.46 -16.92
N GLY A 711 -33.40 0.46 -16.20
CA GLY A 711 -32.68 0.15 -14.97
C GLY A 711 -31.25 -0.30 -15.24
N SER A 712 -30.62 -0.86 -14.21
CA SER A 712 -29.22 -1.29 -14.24
C SER A 712 -29.11 -2.81 -14.39
N PRO A 713 -28.65 -3.37 -15.53
CA PRO A 713 -28.48 -4.82 -15.69
C PRO A 713 -27.67 -5.50 -14.57
N ARG A 714 -26.69 -4.82 -13.98
CA ARG A 714 -25.92 -5.37 -12.86
C ARG A 714 -26.69 -5.39 -11.54
N CYS A 715 -27.72 -4.57 -11.40
CA CYS A 715 -28.50 -4.45 -10.18
C CYS A 715 -29.66 -5.45 -10.12
N ASP A 716 -29.95 -6.19 -11.20
CA ASP A 716 -31.02 -7.19 -11.21
C ASP A 716 -30.91 -8.18 -10.03
N VAL A 717 -29.68 -8.62 -9.74
CA VAL A 717 -29.38 -9.53 -8.62
C VAL A 717 -29.58 -8.90 -7.25
N LEU A 718 -29.52 -7.57 -7.14
CA LEU A 718 -29.77 -6.85 -5.89
C LEU A 718 -31.26 -6.74 -5.58
N VAL A 719 -32.11 -6.77 -6.61
CA VAL A 719 -33.58 -6.78 -6.48
C VAL A 719 -34.06 -8.16 -6.03
N HIS A 720 -33.61 -9.22 -6.71
CA HIS A 720 -34.06 -10.60 -6.43
C HIS A 720 -33.34 -11.23 -5.23
N GLY A 721 -32.13 -10.76 -4.94
CA GLY A 721 -31.20 -11.41 -4.03
C GLY A 721 -30.52 -12.64 -4.65
N ASP A 722 -29.40 -13.05 -4.05
CA ASP A 722 -28.70 -14.28 -4.41
C ASP A 722 -28.04 -14.90 -3.16
N ALA A 723 -28.71 -15.87 -2.57
CA ALA A 723 -28.21 -16.58 -1.39
C ALA A 723 -26.90 -17.35 -1.66
N THR A 724 -26.65 -17.77 -2.91
CA THR A 724 -25.40 -18.44 -3.28
C THR A 724 -24.24 -17.44 -3.34
N ALA A 725 -24.47 -16.23 -3.84
CA ALA A 725 -23.49 -15.15 -3.79
C ALA A 725 -23.16 -14.75 -2.35
N VAL A 726 -24.17 -14.63 -1.48
CA VAL A 726 -23.98 -14.34 -0.04
C VAL A 726 -23.08 -15.39 0.61
N ARG A 727 -23.42 -16.68 0.45
CA ARG A 727 -22.61 -17.78 1.03
C ARG A 727 -21.19 -17.77 0.47
N ARG A 728 -21.03 -17.60 -0.85
CA ARG A 728 -19.72 -17.52 -1.52
C ARG A 728 -18.87 -16.37 -0.99
N ALA A 729 -19.45 -15.18 -0.79
CA ALA A 729 -18.73 -14.03 -0.24
C ALA A 729 -18.33 -14.25 1.22
N ARG A 730 -19.27 -14.67 2.07
CA ARG A 730 -18.99 -14.93 3.50
C ARG A 730 -17.95 -16.04 3.68
N GLN A 731 -18.01 -17.10 2.88
CA GLN A 731 -17.01 -18.16 2.87
C GLN A 731 -15.65 -17.67 2.35
N ALA A 732 -15.61 -17.02 1.18
CA ALA A 732 -14.34 -16.57 0.59
C ALA A 732 -13.60 -15.52 1.44
N LEU A 733 -14.34 -14.74 2.24
CA LEU A 733 -13.78 -13.74 3.16
C LEU A 733 -13.66 -14.26 4.60
N GLU A 734 -14.04 -15.51 4.85
CA GLU A 734 -13.97 -16.15 6.18
C GLU A 734 -14.61 -15.29 7.27
N ILE A 735 -15.84 -14.89 7.01
CA ILE A 735 -16.67 -14.12 7.94
C ILE A 735 -17.24 -15.11 8.98
N PRO A 736 -17.03 -14.89 10.28
CA PRO A 736 -17.63 -15.72 11.31
C PRO A 736 -19.18 -15.70 11.23
N PRO A 737 -19.87 -16.80 11.56
CA PRO A 737 -21.31 -16.91 11.37
C PRO A 737 -22.12 -15.95 12.26
N ASP A 738 -21.61 -15.61 13.44
CA ASP A 738 -22.19 -14.73 14.45
C ASP A 738 -21.94 -13.23 14.19
N ARG A 739 -21.07 -12.88 13.24
CA ARG A 739 -20.69 -11.49 12.98
C ARG A 739 -21.45 -10.86 11.82
N ARG A 740 -21.84 -9.61 12.04
CA ARG A 740 -22.40 -8.72 11.03
C ARG A 740 -21.30 -8.19 10.11
N VAL A 741 -21.65 -7.88 8.87
CA VAL A 741 -20.70 -7.41 7.85
C VAL A 741 -20.93 -5.93 7.55
N LEU A 742 -19.93 -5.10 7.82
CA LEU A 742 -19.90 -3.71 7.40
C LEU A 742 -19.08 -3.60 6.11
N LEU A 743 -19.74 -3.36 4.98
CA LEU A 743 -19.02 -3.09 3.73
C LEU A 743 -18.47 -1.66 3.80
N TYR A 744 -17.15 -1.50 3.87
CA TYR A 744 -16.51 -0.19 3.83
C TYR A 744 -15.94 0.09 2.44
N ALA A 745 -16.50 1.07 1.74
CA ALA A 745 -16.13 1.41 0.37
C ALA A 745 -15.84 2.92 0.21
N PRO A 746 -14.66 3.40 0.64
CA PRO A 746 -14.31 4.81 0.53
C PRO A 746 -13.92 5.21 -0.91
N THR A 747 -14.25 6.44 -1.28
CA THR A 747 -13.83 7.07 -2.53
C THR A 747 -12.31 7.30 -2.54
N TYR A 748 -11.63 7.21 -3.69
CA TYR A 748 -10.24 7.67 -3.74
C TYR A 748 -10.16 9.19 -3.84
N ARG A 749 -9.14 9.79 -3.22
CA ARG A 749 -8.86 11.23 -3.33
C ARG A 749 -7.83 11.50 -4.43
N ASP A 750 -8.10 12.44 -5.33
CA ASP A 750 -7.26 12.67 -6.51
C ASP A 750 -5.82 13.08 -6.12
N ARG A 751 -5.66 13.84 -5.03
CA ARG A 751 -4.36 14.25 -4.48
C ARG A 751 -3.67 13.17 -3.64
N ALA A 752 -4.37 12.09 -3.29
CA ALA A 752 -3.88 11.02 -2.44
C ALA A 752 -3.78 9.66 -3.14
N LYS A 753 -3.90 9.62 -4.48
CA LYS A 753 -3.75 8.39 -5.26
C LYS A 753 -2.48 7.64 -4.87
N PHE A 754 -2.60 6.32 -4.75
CA PHE A 754 -1.54 5.40 -4.39
C PHE A 754 -0.94 5.58 -2.97
N SER A 755 -1.56 6.40 -2.11
CA SER A 755 -1.05 6.66 -0.75
C SER A 755 -1.71 5.79 0.33
N GLY A 756 -2.88 5.21 0.06
CA GLY A 756 -3.70 4.53 1.06
C GLY A 756 -4.51 5.47 1.96
N ARG A 757 -4.32 6.79 1.86
CA ARG A 757 -4.96 7.78 2.75
C ARG A 757 -6.44 8.03 2.49
N SER A 758 -7.00 7.40 1.46
CA SER A 758 -8.44 7.44 1.23
C SER A 758 -9.22 6.57 2.21
N VAL A 759 -8.56 5.65 2.92
CA VAL A 759 -9.10 4.98 4.11
C VAL A 759 -8.90 5.95 5.28
N ARG A 760 -9.95 6.71 5.61
CA ARG A 760 -9.88 7.83 6.57
C ARG A 760 -10.28 7.46 7.99
N VAL A 761 -11.10 6.43 8.14
CA VAL A 761 -11.53 5.90 9.44
C VAL A 761 -10.34 5.31 10.17
N ASP A 762 -10.19 5.63 11.46
CA ASP A 762 -9.26 4.94 12.34
C ASP A 762 -9.80 3.53 12.64
N LEU A 763 -9.36 2.57 11.83
CA LEU A 763 -9.80 1.18 11.92
C LEU A 763 -9.32 0.48 13.19
N GLU A 764 -8.28 0.99 13.86
CA GLU A 764 -7.80 0.41 15.12
C GLU A 764 -8.76 0.77 16.25
N ARG A 765 -9.04 2.07 16.38
CA ARG A 765 -10.01 2.58 17.36
C ARG A 765 -11.41 2.02 17.13
N LEU A 766 -11.82 1.85 15.87
CA LEU A 766 -13.10 1.22 15.56
C LEU A 766 -13.12 -0.26 15.94
N ALA A 767 -12.02 -1.00 15.74
CA ALA A 767 -11.94 -2.41 16.14
C ALA A 767 -12.14 -2.58 17.65
N GLU A 768 -11.55 -1.71 18.47
CA GLU A 768 -11.72 -1.74 19.94
C GLU A 768 -13.18 -1.65 20.38
N ALA A 769 -14.01 -0.91 19.62
CA ALA A 769 -15.40 -0.66 19.98
C ALA A 769 -16.39 -1.69 19.43
N VAL A 770 -16.18 -2.18 18.20
CA VAL A 770 -17.22 -2.96 17.48
C VAL A 770 -16.74 -4.30 16.92
N SER A 771 -15.47 -4.68 17.15
CA SER A 771 -14.93 -5.93 16.58
C SER A 771 -15.65 -7.17 17.08
N GLU A 772 -16.33 -7.13 18.24
CA GLU A 772 -17.13 -8.22 18.80
C GLU A 772 -18.46 -8.48 18.09
N ASP A 773 -18.98 -7.51 17.32
CA ASP A 773 -20.26 -7.65 16.61
C ASP A 773 -20.09 -7.59 15.09
N TRP A 774 -19.07 -6.88 14.62
CA TRP A 774 -18.87 -6.54 13.22
C TRP A 774 -17.56 -7.07 12.65
N VAL A 775 -17.59 -7.36 11.35
CA VAL A 775 -16.41 -7.53 10.48
C VAL A 775 -16.52 -6.53 9.35
N ILE A 776 -15.43 -5.80 9.09
CA ILE A 776 -15.35 -4.86 7.99
C ILE A 776 -14.86 -5.58 6.73
N VAL A 777 -15.62 -5.46 5.65
CA VAL A 777 -15.17 -5.84 4.31
C VAL A 777 -14.71 -4.58 3.59
N LEU A 778 -13.39 -4.39 3.49
CA LEU A 778 -12.80 -3.17 2.95
C LEU A 778 -12.61 -3.25 1.43
N ARG A 779 -13.39 -2.47 0.68
CA ARG A 779 -13.35 -2.38 -0.78
C ARG A 779 -12.77 -1.03 -1.22
N THR A 780 -11.45 -0.95 -1.35
CA THR A 780 -10.76 0.24 -1.87
C THR A 780 -10.77 0.31 -3.39
N HIS A 781 -10.71 1.51 -3.96
CA HIS A 781 -10.52 1.70 -5.40
C HIS A 781 -9.17 1.12 -5.88
N PRO A 782 -9.05 0.62 -7.13
CA PRO A 782 -7.78 0.04 -7.64
C PRO A 782 -6.57 0.99 -7.70
N VAL A 783 -6.78 2.31 -7.60
CA VAL A 783 -5.70 3.30 -7.53
C VAL A 783 -5.20 3.52 -6.09
N GLU A 784 -5.86 2.92 -5.11
CA GLU A 784 -5.40 2.94 -3.73
C GLU A 784 -4.45 1.78 -3.45
N ARG A 785 -3.55 2.02 -2.50
CA ARG A 785 -2.54 1.04 -2.06
C ARG A 785 -2.58 0.81 -0.56
N TYR A 786 -3.74 1.03 0.07
CA TYR A 786 -3.92 0.73 1.48
C TYR A 786 -3.71 -0.77 1.74
N GLN A 787 -2.86 -1.09 2.70
CA GLN A 787 -2.62 -2.44 3.14
C GLN A 787 -3.18 -2.57 4.56
N VAL A 788 -4.15 -3.46 4.74
CA VAL A 788 -4.71 -3.76 6.06
C VAL A 788 -3.58 -4.35 6.93
N PRO A 789 -3.24 -3.69 8.05
CA PRO A 789 -2.28 -4.23 9.02
C PRO A 789 -2.68 -5.63 9.45
N GLU A 790 -1.70 -6.53 9.61
CA GLU A 790 -1.96 -7.93 9.94
C GLU A 790 -2.78 -8.09 11.23
N ARG A 791 -2.45 -7.32 12.28
CA ARG A 791 -3.21 -7.29 13.54
C ARG A 791 -4.68 -6.94 13.38
N LEU A 792 -5.07 -6.22 12.32
CA LEU A 792 -6.46 -5.85 12.07
C LEU A 792 -7.20 -6.86 11.20
N ARG A 793 -6.52 -7.89 10.65
CA ARG A 793 -7.17 -8.83 9.72
C ARG A 793 -8.20 -9.75 10.38
N HIS A 794 -8.21 -9.86 11.70
CA HIS A 794 -9.29 -10.51 12.46
C HIS A 794 -10.62 -9.73 12.34
N PHE A 795 -10.55 -8.41 12.17
CA PHE A 795 -11.69 -7.50 12.06
C PHE A 795 -11.93 -6.97 10.64
N VAL A 796 -10.88 -6.73 9.86
CA VAL A 796 -10.93 -6.08 8.53
C VAL A 796 -10.47 -7.05 7.44
N ARG A 797 -11.40 -7.48 6.58
CA ARG A 797 -11.15 -8.34 5.42
C ARG A 797 -10.87 -7.49 4.17
N PRO A 798 -9.66 -7.54 3.58
CA PRO A 798 -9.37 -6.81 2.35
C PRO A 798 -10.11 -7.44 1.18
N ALA A 799 -11.00 -6.67 0.54
CA ALA A 799 -11.79 -7.13 -0.59
C ALA A 799 -11.49 -6.37 -1.89
N GLY A 800 -10.36 -5.65 -2.00
CA GLY A 800 -9.99 -4.89 -3.19
C GLY A 800 -9.85 -5.72 -4.48
N SER A 801 -9.49 -7.00 -4.36
CA SER A 801 -9.36 -7.95 -5.48
C SER A 801 -10.58 -8.86 -5.67
N TYR A 802 -11.62 -8.74 -4.83
CA TYR A 802 -12.81 -9.57 -4.92
C TYR A 802 -13.52 -9.34 -6.27
N PRO A 803 -13.90 -10.38 -7.04
CA PRO A 803 -14.31 -10.20 -8.43
C PRO A 803 -15.59 -9.36 -8.63
N GLU A 804 -16.60 -9.58 -7.79
CA GLU A 804 -17.94 -8.99 -7.95
C GLU A 804 -18.36 -8.22 -6.70
N ILE A 805 -18.73 -6.95 -6.86
CA ILE A 805 -19.13 -6.10 -5.73
C ILE A 805 -20.53 -6.43 -5.23
N ASN A 806 -21.42 -6.90 -6.11
CA ASN A 806 -22.79 -7.24 -5.71
C ASN A 806 -22.85 -8.39 -4.70
N ASP A 807 -21.94 -9.37 -4.82
CA ASP A 807 -21.79 -10.43 -3.82
C ASP A 807 -21.50 -9.83 -2.43
N LEU A 808 -20.66 -8.79 -2.36
CA LEU A 808 -20.32 -8.09 -1.12
C LEU A 808 -21.49 -7.25 -0.59
N ILE A 809 -22.20 -6.56 -1.49
CA ILE A 809 -23.40 -5.77 -1.14
C ILE A 809 -24.45 -6.69 -0.51
N LEU A 810 -24.77 -7.81 -1.17
CA LEU A 810 -25.73 -8.78 -0.67
C LEU A 810 -25.30 -9.42 0.65
N ALA A 811 -24.02 -9.72 0.81
CA ALA A 811 -23.47 -10.33 2.02
C ALA A 811 -23.32 -9.36 3.21
N SER A 812 -23.42 -8.05 2.98
CA SER A 812 -23.28 -7.02 4.02
C SER A 812 -24.58 -6.69 4.73
N ASP A 813 -24.47 -6.27 5.99
CA ASP A 813 -25.59 -5.84 6.84
C ASP A 813 -25.74 -4.32 6.89
N ALA A 814 -24.66 -3.58 6.62
CA ALA A 814 -24.66 -2.14 6.43
C ALA A 814 -23.52 -1.71 5.48
N LEU A 815 -23.66 -0.52 4.89
CA LEU A 815 -22.62 0.13 4.09
C LEU A 815 -22.03 1.32 4.85
N LEU A 816 -20.71 1.35 4.97
CA LEU A 816 -19.94 2.55 5.30
C LEU A 816 -19.33 3.10 4.01
N THR A 817 -19.62 4.34 3.68
CA THR A 817 -19.04 5.00 2.49
C THR A 817 -18.92 6.50 2.69
N ASP A 818 -18.60 7.20 1.62
CA ASP A 818 -18.53 8.66 1.55
C ASP A 818 -19.26 9.13 0.27
N TYR A 819 -18.54 9.66 -0.71
CA TYR A 819 -19.05 10.19 -1.96
C TYR A 819 -19.00 9.16 -3.10
N SER A 820 -19.13 7.87 -2.78
CA SER A 820 -19.01 6.77 -3.75
C SER A 820 -20.35 6.44 -4.39
N SER A 821 -20.36 6.15 -5.69
CA SER A 821 -21.59 5.74 -6.40
C SER A 821 -22.17 4.40 -5.95
N VAL A 822 -21.42 3.62 -5.16
CA VAL A 822 -21.91 2.37 -4.57
C VAL A 822 -23.12 2.59 -3.66
N MET A 823 -23.27 3.77 -3.05
CA MET A 823 -24.44 4.09 -2.22
C MET A 823 -25.75 3.98 -3.00
N CYS A 824 -25.73 4.31 -4.29
CA CYS A 824 -26.91 4.18 -5.12
C CYS A 824 -27.27 2.71 -5.28
N ASP A 825 -26.33 1.86 -5.71
CA ASP A 825 -26.60 0.43 -5.89
C ASP A 825 -27.05 -0.22 -4.57
N TYR A 826 -26.43 0.16 -3.47
CA TYR A 826 -26.74 -0.36 -2.13
C TYR A 826 -28.17 -0.03 -1.69
N ALA A 827 -28.70 1.14 -2.07
CA ALA A 827 -30.05 1.57 -1.72
C ALA A 827 -31.15 0.61 -2.22
N ILE A 828 -30.87 -0.24 -3.21
CA ILE A 828 -31.80 -1.26 -3.70
C ILE A 828 -32.10 -2.30 -2.61
N THR A 829 -31.11 -2.60 -1.76
CA THR A 829 -31.21 -3.65 -0.73
C THR A 829 -32.16 -3.30 0.41
N GLY A 830 -32.48 -2.02 0.62
CA GLY A 830 -33.22 -1.56 1.79
C GLY A 830 -32.40 -1.52 3.09
N LYS A 831 -31.11 -1.89 3.03
CA LYS A 831 -30.23 -1.98 4.21
C LYS A 831 -29.66 -0.61 4.62
N PRO A 832 -29.27 -0.44 5.90
CA PRO A 832 -28.69 0.80 6.43
C PRO A 832 -27.41 1.26 5.72
N MET A 833 -27.21 2.57 5.65
CA MET A 833 -25.99 3.20 5.12
C MET A 833 -25.50 4.27 6.10
N ILE A 834 -24.18 4.40 6.27
CA ILE A 834 -23.52 5.40 7.10
C ILE A 834 -22.47 6.11 6.24
N PHE A 835 -22.39 7.43 6.36
CA PHE A 835 -21.54 8.28 5.52
C PHE A 835 -20.45 8.94 6.35
N TYR A 836 -19.19 8.54 6.16
CA TYR A 836 -18.04 9.15 6.82
C TYR A 836 -17.51 10.33 6.00
N VAL A 837 -17.88 11.55 6.38
CA VAL A 837 -17.74 12.79 5.59
C VAL A 837 -16.92 13.87 6.31
N ASP A 838 -15.84 13.46 6.97
CA ASP A 838 -14.91 14.33 7.70
C ASP A 838 -14.18 15.36 6.82
N ASP A 839 -14.22 15.20 5.50
CA ASP A 839 -13.58 16.08 4.51
C ASP A 839 -14.55 16.71 3.49
N TRP A 840 -15.85 16.84 3.82
CA TRP A 840 -16.87 17.29 2.87
C TRP A 840 -16.55 18.64 2.20
N ASP A 841 -16.19 19.64 3.01
CA ASP A 841 -15.90 20.99 2.52
C ASP A 841 -14.70 21.01 1.57
N ASP A 842 -13.66 20.25 1.89
CA ASP A 842 -12.49 20.12 1.03
C ASP A 842 -12.84 19.35 -0.27
N TYR A 843 -13.62 18.28 -0.15
CA TYR A 843 -13.97 17.42 -1.28
C TYR A 843 -14.83 18.15 -2.32
N ARG A 844 -15.84 18.91 -1.87
CA ARG A 844 -16.75 19.63 -2.76
C ARG A 844 -16.09 20.80 -3.48
N MET A 845 -15.13 21.47 -2.83
CA MET A 845 -14.50 22.70 -3.36
C MET A 845 -13.24 22.45 -4.18
N ILE A 846 -12.45 21.41 -3.88
CA ILE A 846 -11.04 21.32 -4.33
C ILE A 846 -10.77 20.12 -5.26
N GLU A 847 -11.53 19.02 -5.14
CA GLU A 847 -11.25 17.80 -5.91
C GLU A 847 -11.95 17.78 -7.28
N ARG A 848 -13.11 17.12 -7.36
CA ARG A 848 -13.69 16.68 -8.65
C ARG A 848 -15.08 17.24 -8.92
N GLY A 849 -15.68 17.92 -7.94
CA GLY A 849 -17.06 18.37 -7.96
C GLY A 849 -18.06 17.21 -7.94
N VAL A 850 -19.19 17.43 -7.29
CA VAL A 850 -20.34 16.52 -7.20
C VAL A 850 -21.57 17.23 -7.76
N TYR A 851 -22.52 16.47 -8.32
CA TYR A 851 -23.78 17.06 -8.79
C TYR A 851 -24.79 17.32 -7.67
N HIS A 852 -24.58 16.71 -6.50
CA HIS A 852 -25.51 16.75 -5.39
C HIS A 852 -24.83 17.09 -4.07
N ASP A 853 -25.55 17.78 -3.19
CA ASP A 853 -25.15 18.02 -1.81
C ASP A 853 -25.47 16.78 -0.95
N LEU A 854 -24.49 15.88 -0.79
CA LEU A 854 -24.69 14.58 -0.15
C LEU A 854 -25.31 14.68 1.26
N PRO A 855 -24.84 15.56 2.18
CA PRO A 855 -25.41 15.66 3.52
C PRO A 855 -26.91 15.99 3.55
N SER A 856 -27.41 16.74 2.55
CA SER A 856 -28.84 17.08 2.47
C SER A 856 -29.73 15.90 2.07
N MET A 857 -29.19 14.93 1.31
CA MET A 857 -29.97 13.85 0.70
C MET A 857 -29.61 12.45 1.23
N ALA A 858 -28.61 12.34 2.11
CA ALA A 858 -28.09 11.06 2.57
C ALA A 858 -29.19 10.18 3.20
N PRO A 859 -29.33 8.91 2.76
CA PRO A 859 -30.32 7.96 3.27
C PRO A 859 -29.97 7.35 4.64
N GLY A 860 -29.00 7.94 5.35
CA GLY A 860 -28.54 7.54 6.68
C GLY A 860 -27.62 8.61 7.28
N PRO A 861 -27.07 8.38 8.48
CA PRO A 861 -26.31 9.39 9.20
C PRO A 861 -25.01 9.77 8.49
N CYS A 862 -24.71 11.07 8.49
CA CYS A 862 -23.42 11.64 8.10
C CYS A 862 -22.59 11.88 9.36
N VAL A 863 -21.46 11.19 9.47
CA VAL A 863 -20.56 11.20 10.63
C VAL A 863 -19.19 11.72 10.23
N SER A 864 -18.47 12.30 11.18
CA SER A 864 -17.15 12.89 11.00
C SER A 864 -16.09 12.35 11.97
N SER A 865 -16.50 11.50 12.92
CA SER A 865 -15.63 10.88 13.92
C SER A 865 -15.91 9.39 14.09
N VAL A 866 -14.97 8.67 14.72
CA VAL A 866 -15.16 7.26 15.06
C VAL A 866 -16.26 7.09 16.12
N GLU A 867 -16.40 8.06 17.02
CA GLU A 867 -17.40 8.04 18.10
C GLU A 867 -18.82 8.05 17.54
N GLU A 868 -19.09 9.00 16.63
CA GLU A 868 -20.37 9.08 15.91
C GLU A 868 -20.62 7.84 15.04
N LEU A 869 -19.56 7.26 14.45
CA LEU A 869 -19.66 6.03 13.68
C LEU A 869 -20.05 4.84 14.58
N VAL A 870 -19.46 4.73 15.77
CA VAL A 870 -19.81 3.67 16.75
C VAL A 870 -21.26 3.84 17.20
N GLU A 871 -21.70 5.06 17.49
CA GLU A 871 -23.10 5.34 17.82
C GLU A 871 -24.04 4.92 16.68
N ALA A 872 -23.73 5.29 15.44
CA ALA A 872 -24.51 4.90 14.27
C ALA A 872 -24.53 3.37 14.01
N LEU A 873 -23.50 2.64 14.44
CA LEU A 873 -23.40 1.18 14.31
C LEU A 873 -24.10 0.41 15.43
N SER A 874 -24.43 1.07 16.55
CA SER A 874 -25.17 0.45 17.65
C SER A 874 -26.59 0.04 17.24
N ASP A 875 -27.23 0.87 16.40
CA ASP A 875 -28.57 0.64 15.88
C ASP A 875 -28.70 1.12 14.43
N PRO A 876 -28.08 0.42 13.47
CA PRO A 876 -28.01 0.90 12.09
C PRO A 876 -29.38 0.75 11.43
N ARG A 877 -29.97 1.88 11.03
CA ARG A 877 -31.27 1.92 10.35
C ARG A 877 -31.28 2.94 9.20
N PRO A 878 -32.06 2.70 8.14
CA PRO A 878 -32.44 3.75 7.20
C PRO A 878 -33.09 4.95 7.90
N ASN A 879 -32.80 6.17 7.45
CA ASN A 879 -33.53 7.36 7.90
C ASN A 879 -34.75 7.64 7.01
N GLU A 880 -35.49 8.71 7.32
CA GLU A 880 -36.70 9.12 6.60
C GLU A 880 -36.47 9.47 5.11
N ARG A 881 -35.21 9.73 4.71
CA ARG A 881 -34.85 10.10 3.34
C ARG A 881 -34.59 8.91 2.44
N TYR A 882 -34.52 7.69 2.98
CA TYR A 882 -34.17 6.49 2.22
C TYR A 882 -35.11 6.25 1.03
N ALA A 883 -36.42 6.40 1.23
CA ALA A 883 -37.41 6.20 0.16
C ALA A 883 -37.23 7.22 -0.98
N ALA A 884 -37.02 8.51 -0.63
CA ALA A 884 -36.77 9.57 -1.61
C ALA A 884 -35.45 9.35 -2.35
N PHE A 885 -34.39 8.94 -1.65
CA PHE A 885 -33.09 8.61 -2.24
C PHE A 885 -33.21 7.44 -3.23
N ARG A 886 -33.91 6.36 -2.84
CA ARG A 886 -34.17 5.23 -3.73
C ARG A 886 -35.00 5.63 -4.95
N HIS A 887 -36.02 6.46 -4.78
CA HIS A 887 -36.86 6.93 -5.88
C HIS A 887 -36.07 7.80 -6.88
N LEU A 888 -35.14 8.63 -6.40
CA LEU A 888 -34.27 9.44 -7.26
C LEU A 888 -33.36 8.57 -8.15
N TRP A 889 -32.74 7.54 -7.57
CA TRP A 889 -31.73 6.75 -8.28
C TRP A 889 -32.28 5.53 -9.01
N HIS A 890 -33.38 4.94 -8.55
CA HIS A 890 -33.88 3.65 -9.05
C HIS A 890 -35.41 3.59 -9.19
N PRO A 891 -36.07 4.55 -9.88
CA PRO A 891 -37.52 4.48 -10.08
C PRO A 891 -37.93 3.36 -11.06
N ASP A 892 -37.01 2.94 -11.93
CA ASP A 892 -37.26 1.97 -13.01
C ASP A 892 -36.73 0.55 -12.71
N GLU A 893 -36.14 0.32 -11.53
CA GLU A 893 -35.44 -0.92 -11.19
C GLU A 893 -36.42 -2.02 -10.75
N ARG A 894 -36.58 -3.03 -11.61
CA ARG A 894 -37.55 -4.14 -11.45
C ARG A 894 -36.91 -5.52 -11.36
N GLY A 895 -35.60 -5.60 -11.53
CA GLY A 895 -34.88 -6.87 -11.59
C GLY A 895 -34.90 -7.56 -12.96
N ASP A 896 -35.31 -6.86 -14.01
CA ASP A 896 -35.40 -7.37 -15.38
C ASP A 896 -34.63 -6.49 -16.39
N ALA A 897 -33.72 -5.64 -15.93
CA ALA A 897 -33.03 -4.67 -16.76
C ALA A 897 -32.16 -5.35 -17.83
N ALA A 898 -31.44 -6.43 -17.48
CA ALA A 898 -30.64 -7.20 -18.43
C ALA A 898 -31.51 -7.80 -19.53
N ALA A 899 -32.66 -8.37 -19.15
CA ALA A 899 -33.64 -8.94 -20.07
C ALA A 899 -34.13 -7.88 -21.08
N ARG A 900 -34.59 -6.74 -20.58
CA ARG A 900 -35.14 -5.66 -21.41
C ARG A 900 -34.07 -5.00 -22.31
N VAL A 901 -32.83 -4.87 -21.82
CA VAL A 901 -31.72 -4.40 -22.65
C VAL A 901 -31.42 -5.40 -23.77
N VAL A 902 -31.45 -6.71 -23.50
CA VAL A 902 -31.26 -7.74 -24.53
C VAL A 902 -32.37 -7.67 -25.59
N ASP A 903 -33.63 -7.53 -25.16
CA ASP A 903 -34.79 -7.40 -26.06
C ASP A 903 -34.68 -6.15 -26.94
N ALA A 904 -34.37 -5.00 -26.35
CA ALA A 904 -34.32 -3.73 -27.05
C ALA A 904 -33.10 -3.62 -28.00
N PHE A 905 -31.95 -4.16 -27.60
CA PHE A 905 -30.71 -4.00 -28.34
C PHE A 905 -30.48 -5.11 -29.37
N PHE A 906 -30.55 -6.38 -28.96
CA PHE A 906 -30.25 -7.52 -29.84
C PHE A 906 -31.45 -7.98 -30.68
N LEU A 907 -32.66 -7.96 -30.12
CA LEU A 907 -33.87 -8.48 -30.79
C LEU A 907 -34.73 -7.40 -31.44
N GLY A 908 -34.53 -6.13 -31.09
CA GLY A 908 -35.27 -5.01 -31.67
C GLY A 908 -36.75 -4.96 -31.30
N ARG A 909 -37.16 -5.66 -30.23
CA ARG A 909 -38.54 -5.69 -29.73
C ARG A 909 -38.84 -4.43 -28.90
N SER A 910 -40.04 -3.86 -29.04
CA SER A 910 -40.51 -2.81 -28.12
C SER A 910 -40.89 -3.43 -26.76
N PRO A 911 -40.85 -2.66 -25.65
CA PRO A 911 -41.18 -3.19 -24.32
C PRO A 911 -42.58 -3.80 -24.22
N GLU A 912 -43.54 -3.30 -24.99
CA GLU A 912 -44.94 -3.77 -25.01
C GLU A 912 -45.09 -5.15 -25.67
N ALA A 913 -44.26 -5.48 -26.66
CA ALA A 913 -44.30 -6.77 -27.36
C ALA A 913 -43.60 -7.91 -26.58
N ALA A 914 -42.78 -7.58 -25.57
CA ALA A 914 -42.09 -8.57 -24.74
C ALA A 914 -42.95 -9.06 -23.55
N LEU A 915 -43.90 -8.24 -23.09
CA LEU A 915 -44.81 -8.57 -21.99
C LEU A 915 -45.92 -9.56 -22.42
N SER A 916 -46.33 -9.55 -23.69
CA SER A 916 -47.33 -10.49 -24.22
C SER A 916 -46.80 -11.94 -24.33
N ASP A 917 -45.50 -12.12 -24.61
CA ASP A 917 -44.88 -13.46 -24.67
C ASP A 917 -44.73 -14.10 -23.27
N LEU A 918 -44.64 -13.29 -22.21
CA LEU A 918 -44.54 -13.79 -20.82
C LEU A 918 -45.88 -14.26 -20.28
N SER A 919 -47.00 -13.66 -20.71
CA SER A 919 -48.35 -14.20 -20.43
C SER A 919 -48.56 -15.54 -21.16
N ASP A 920 -48.13 -15.66 -22.41
CA ASP A 920 -48.25 -16.91 -23.19
C ASP A 920 -47.42 -18.05 -22.61
N LEU A 921 -46.23 -17.77 -22.07
CA LEU A 921 -45.42 -18.77 -21.36
C LEU A 921 -46.02 -19.20 -20.02
N SER A 922 -46.82 -18.34 -19.37
CA SER A 922 -47.56 -18.69 -18.16
C SER A 922 -48.80 -19.54 -18.47
N GLU A 923 -49.48 -19.27 -19.59
CA GLU A 923 -50.59 -20.08 -20.09
C GLU A 923 -50.13 -21.46 -20.58
N MET A 924 -48.98 -21.55 -21.27
CA MET A 924 -48.37 -22.83 -21.65
C MET A 924 -47.95 -23.68 -20.44
N ARG A 925 -47.53 -23.07 -19.33
CA ARG A 925 -47.23 -23.78 -18.06
C ARG A 925 -48.50 -24.23 -17.31
N SER A 926 -49.63 -23.55 -17.51
CA SER A 926 -50.93 -23.99 -16.99
C SER A 926 -51.47 -25.20 -17.77
N HIS A 927 -51.39 -25.16 -19.11
CA HIS A 927 -51.82 -26.26 -19.98
C HIS A 927 -50.97 -27.52 -19.83
N ALA A 928 -49.69 -27.40 -19.47
CA ALA A 928 -48.82 -28.55 -19.19
C ALA A 928 -49.12 -29.23 -17.84
N ARG A 929 -49.84 -28.58 -16.90
CA ARG A 929 -50.23 -29.19 -15.61
C ARG A 929 -51.54 -29.97 -15.69
N ASP A 930 -52.43 -29.65 -16.62
CA ASP A 930 -53.73 -30.32 -16.76
C ASP A 930 -53.67 -31.66 -17.54
N HIS A 931 -52.51 -32.01 -18.10
CA HIS A 931 -52.31 -33.28 -18.82
C HIS A 931 -51.64 -34.42 -18.03
N VAL A 932 -51.45 -34.28 -16.71
CA VAL A 932 -50.82 -35.33 -15.86
C VAL A 932 -51.78 -35.90 -14.79
N ARG A 933 -53.10 -35.84 -15.00
CA ARG A 933 -54.07 -36.58 -14.16
C ARG A 933 -55.08 -37.38 -14.98
N ARG A 934 -54.70 -38.61 -15.34
CA ARG A 934 -55.62 -39.76 -15.41
C ARG A 934 -54.91 -41.02 -14.88
N PRO A 935 -55.51 -41.77 -13.94
CA PRO A 935 -54.97 -43.01 -13.42
C PRO A 935 -55.53 -44.22 -14.20
N GLY A 936 -54.79 -45.33 -14.26
CA GLY A 936 -55.35 -46.60 -14.69
C GLY A 936 -54.35 -47.71 -15.02
N ARG A 937 -53.74 -48.32 -13.99
CA ARG A 937 -53.92 -49.74 -13.60
C ARG A 937 -52.85 -50.15 -12.59
#